data_AF-A0A452YAV4-F1
#
_entry.id   AF-A0A452YAV4-F1
#
_cell.length_a   1.000
_cell.length_b   1.000
_cell.length_c   1.000
_cell.angle_alpha   90.00
_cell.angle_beta   90.00
_cell.angle_gamma   90.00
#
_symmetry.space_group_name_H-M   'P 1'
#
loop_
_entity.id
_entity.type
_entity.pdbx_description
1 polymer ?
#
loop_
_entity_poly.entity_id
_entity_poly.type
_entity_poly.pdbx_seq_one_letter_code
_entity_poly.pdbx_strand_id
1 'polypeptide(L)'
;MVRFAMEQPQTMASYSVSDAVATYYLYMTYVHPFIFSLATIIPMSPDEVLRKGSGTLCEMLLMVQAFQANIICPNKHQADLEKFYNNRLVESETYIGGHVECLETGVFRSDLPTKFQLEPSAFEQLIENLDRDLQYAIAVEGKLDIDSVTNYDEVKDAIKQKLVSLRDHPTREECPLIYHLDVAAMYPNIILTNRLQPPSIVTDVDCTACDFNRPGKNCLRTLEWVWRGETYTAKKSDYHHIKRQIESEMIQTGGVTSSKPFLDLSKPEHLLKLKDRLKKYCQKAYKRVVDKPITEVREAGICMRENSFYVDTVRSFRDRRYEYKGLNKTWKGKLSEAKASGNSIKIQEAQDMVVLYDSLQLAHKCILNSFYGYVMRKGARWYSMEMAGVVTYTGAKIIQNARLLVDKIGRPLELDTDGIWCVLPGSFPENFTFKTKAEKKLTISYPCVMLNVDVARTNTNDQYQTLKDPVSKLYTTNSECSIEFEVDGPYKAMILPASKEEGILIKKRYAVFNEDGTLAELKGFEIKRRGELKLIKVFQAEVFDKFLHGSTLEECYAAVASVANRWLDLLDNQGIDISDSELLGFISESSTMSKSLVDYGEQKSCAVTTAKRLAEFLGDSMVKDKGLHCQYIVAREPQGTPVSERAVPVAIFETDAEVAKFYLRKWCKVSTEANIRFILDWSYYKQRLSSAIQKIITIPAAMQKISNPVPRVLHPDWLHKKVREKDDRFRQRKLRDMFSPLNKDMGMHNLNGTGDIEDLLTSDKGLRKTTASHGFNIGKENHPNGSPSAKASLGHCKNQQKSVIRSNEPLRDDSADEIVDRSTDYQGWLEARKRKWKYVREQKKRRRLGAAASSEGPSNNLFSARNVSQLHGNSRNRSTFFQKQELSLFRSHWQIIQLAPSTLPGRFFAWVVAEGIMFKIPINVPRVFYLNSKAPITDEFPGRRVKKILPHGKPSFNLIEVVTSEEQFRAEGRKLAAHLAEPDVEGIYETKIPLELNAILQIGCVCKVDKSAKKRNIQDGWDLAELQMKTTAEFSYLEQTVSFFYLYHSVSEGRAVYVMYFPTSLRVHAVVINPFRNKELSPVFLEKQFRDACQTPDPLHENLTFQVDYHTSMDAGSKYVQRMLLEYRQQHPGPVIGIIECPKLQAIRESVRALDDFPCVTIPCNARDNNYQALGWQATAGRTSMQRCAASTQWFNERISLARYAHVGVLYCGSSELFQFT
;
A
#
# COMPACT_ATOMS: atom_id res chain seq x y z
N MET A 1 -0.03 1.43 -14.65
CA MET A 1 -1.32 1.01 -15.24
C MET A 1 -1.93 2.05 -16.18
N VAL A 2 -2.34 3.25 -15.73
CA VAL A 2 -2.98 4.25 -16.63
C VAL A 2 -2.07 4.66 -17.80
N ARG A 3 -0.79 4.90 -17.54
CA ARG A 3 0.23 5.14 -18.57
C ARG A 3 0.36 3.98 -19.57
N PHE A 4 0.40 2.74 -19.07
CA PHE A 4 0.45 1.54 -19.90
C PHE A 4 -0.81 1.37 -20.75
N ALA A 5 -1.99 1.82 -20.30
CA ALA A 5 -3.19 1.80 -21.13
C ALA A 5 -3.08 2.69 -22.39
N MET A 6 -2.25 3.75 -22.35
CA MET A 6 -1.98 4.64 -23.49
C MET A 6 -0.78 4.18 -24.31
N GLU A 7 0.34 3.87 -23.65
CA GLU A 7 1.63 3.58 -24.30
C GLU A 7 1.80 2.10 -24.69
N GLN A 8 1.28 1.18 -23.87
CA GLN A 8 1.44 -0.27 -24.03
C GLN A 8 0.11 -1.01 -23.78
N PRO A 9 -0.93 -0.73 -24.60
CA PRO A 9 -2.26 -1.26 -24.36
C PRO A 9 -2.29 -2.79 -24.37
N GLN A 10 -1.42 -3.43 -25.16
CA GLN A 10 -1.28 -4.88 -25.18
C GLN A 10 -0.79 -5.43 -23.83
N THR A 11 0.25 -4.83 -23.22
CA THR A 11 0.74 -5.23 -21.89
C THR A 11 -0.34 -5.04 -20.82
N MET A 12 -1.08 -3.94 -20.88
CA MET A 12 -2.20 -3.68 -19.96
C MET A 12 -3.36 -4.67 -20.16
N ALA A 13 -3.67 -5.03 -21.40
CA ALA A 13 -4.68 -6.04 -21.71
C ALA A 13 -4.24 -7.43 -21.22
N SER A 14 -2.99 -7.82 -21.46
CA SER A 14 -2.42 -9.06 -20.93
C SER A 14 -2.46 -9.11 -19.40
N TYR A 15 -2.11 -8.02 -18.72
CA TYR A 15 -2.27 -7.89 -17.26
C TYR A 15 -3.73 -8.05 -16.83
N SER A 16 -4.67 -7.37 -17.49
CA SER A 16 -6.10 -7.45 -17.18
C SER A 16 -6.67 -8.86 -17.40
N VAL A 17 -6.26 -9.54 -18.46
CA VAL A 17 -6.65 -10.93 -18.73
C VAL A 17 -6.01 -11.87 -17.72
N SER A 18 -4.74 -11.64 -17.35
CA SER A 18 -4.06 -12.40 -16.31
C SER A 18 -4.80 -12.30 -14.97
N ASP A 19 -5.19 -11.09 -14.54
CA ASP A 19 -5.99 -10.89 -13.32
C ASP A 19 -7.36 -11.57 -13.42
N ALA A 20 -8.05 -11.50 -14.57
CA ALA A 20 -9.33 -12.15 -14.78
C ALA A 20 -9.23 -13.68 -14.72
N VAL A 21 -8.22 -14.25 -15.38
CA VAL A 21 -7.95 -15.69 -15.40
C VAL A 21 -7.53 -16.17 -14.01
N ALA A 22 -6.64 -15.44 -13.33
CA ALA A 22 -6.24 -15.74 -11.95
C ALA A 22 -7.44 -15.69 -11.00
N THR A 23 -8.31 -14.67 -11.13
CA THR A 23 -9.52 -14.55 -10.31
C THR A 23 -10.51 -15.70 -10.58
N TYR A 24 -10.72 -16.04 -11.85
CA TYR A 24 -11.61 -17.14 -12.25
C TYR A 24 -11.11 -18.48 -11.71
N TYR A 25 -9.85 -18.84 -11.90
CA TYR A 25 -9.30 -20.10 -11.40
C TYR A 25 -9.15 -20.11 -9.87
N LEU A 26 -8.80 -18.98 -9.24
CA LEU A 26 -8.82 -18.88 -7.78
C LEU A 26 -10.23 -19.16 -7.23
N TYR A 27 -11.25 -18.57 -7.87
CA TYR A 27 -12.64 -18.81 -7.50
C TYR A 27 -13.04 -20.27 -7.74
N MET A 28 -12.88 -20.79 -8.96
CA MET A 28 -13.34 -22.14 -9.32
C MET A 28 -12.61 -23.24 -8.55
N THR A 29 -11.31 -23.09 -8.31
CA THR A 29 -10.50 -24.12 -7.64
C THR A 29 -10.65 -24.09 -6.12
N TYR A 30 -10.71 -22.90 -5.50
CA TYR A 30 -10.67 -22.79 -4.03
C TYR A 30 -11.97 -22.28 -3.41
N VAL A 31 -12.58 -21.24 -3.96
CA VAL A 31 -13.73 -20.55 -3.31
C VAL A 31 -15.04 -21.26 -3.61
N HIS A 32 -15.25 -21.67 -4.87
CA HIS A 32 -16.49 -22.27 -5.34
C HIS A 32 -16.81 -23.58 -4.60
N PRO A 33 -15.97 -24.63 -4.63
CA PRO A 33 -16.28 -25.87 -3.93
C PRO A 33 -16.41 -25.63 -2.42
N PHE A 34 -15.57 -24.78 -1.83
CA PHE A 34 -15.57 -24.49 -0.40
C PHE A 34 -16.86 -23.79 0.08
N ILE A 35 -17.27 -22.72 -0.58
CA ILE A 35 -18.44 -21.93 -0.16
C ILE A 35 -19.75 -22.69 -0.42
N PHE A 36 -19.88 -23.36 -1.56
CA PHE A 36 -21.07 -24.17 -1.81
C PHE A 36 -21.15 -25.38 -0.87
N SER A 37 -20.02 -26.01 -0.55
CA SER A 37 -19.96 -27.06 0.48
C SER A 37 -20.35 -26.57 1.87
N LEU A 38 -20.00 -25.34 2.24
CA LEU A 38 -20.45 -24.75 3.51
C LEU A 38 -21.95 -24.41 3.48
N ALA A 39 -22.45 -23.92 2.35
CA ALA A 39 -23.86 -23.57 2.17
C ALA A 39 -24.80 -24.77 2.13
N THR A 40 -24.32 -26.01 1.90
CA THR A 40 -25.16 -27.21 2.06
C THR A 40 -25.49 -27.51 3.51
N ILE A 41 -24.70 -27.00 4.46
CA ILE A 41 -24.82 -27.30 5.89
C ILE A 41 -25.35 -26.09 6.66
N ILE A 42 -24.92 -24.89 6.30
CA ILE A 42 -25.30 -23.64 6.95
C ILE A 42 -26.55 -23.09 6.27
N PRO A 43 -27.61 -22.73 7.02
CA PRO A 43 -28.86 -22.21 6.46
C PRO A 43 -28.72 -20.74 6.03
N MET A 44 -27.78 -20.46 5.14
CA MET A 44 -27.47 -19.12 4.62
C MET A 44 -27.18 -19.19 3.14
N SER A 45 -27.40 -18.08 2.44
CA SER A 45 -27.00 -17.97 1.05
C SER A 45 -25.47 -18.05 0.91
N PRO A 46 -24.92 -18.57 -0.21
CA PRO A 46 -23.48 -18.58 -0.46
C PRO A 46 -22.82 -17.20 -0.29
N ASP A 47 -23.56 -16.13 -0.63
CA ASP A 47 -23.13 -14.74 -0.50
C ASP A 47 -22.87 -14.33 0.97
N GLU A 48 -23.74 -14.78 1.88
CA GLU A 48 -23.61 -14.55 3.32
C GLU A 48 -22.56 -15.46 3.95
N VAL A 49 -22.49 -16.73 3.54
CA VAL A 49 -21.46 -17.67 4.01
C VAL A 49 -20.05 -17.12 3.74
N LEU A 50 -19.83 -16.51 2.57
CA LEU A 50 -18.54 -15.90 2.21
C LEU A 50 -18.21 -14.62 3.00
N ARG A 51 -19.21 -13.79 3.34
CA ARG A 51 -18.99 -12.47 3.96
C ARG A 51 -19.03 -12.48 5.49
N LYS A 52 -19.80 -13.37 6.10
CA LYS A 52 -19.97 -13.40 7.56
C LYS A 52 -18.77 -14.08 8.21
N GLY A 53 -18.37 -13.60 9.38
CA GLY A 53 -17.31 -14.25 10.15
C GLY A 53 -17.73 -15.64 10.62
N SER A 54 -16.77 -16.57 10.73
CA SER A 54 -17.01 -17.99 11.06
C SER A 54 -17.82 -18.21 12.34
N GLY A 55 -17.64 -17.36 13.37
CA GLY A 55 -18.46 -17.43 14.59
C GLY A 55 -19.95 -17.14 14.37
N THR A 56 -20.33 -16.41 13.31
CA THR A 56 -21.75 -16.25 12.93
C THR A 56 -22.27 -17.50 12.23
N LEU A 57 -21.43 -18.16 11.42
CA LEU A 57 -21.77 -19.43 10.78
C LEU A 57 -22.03 -20.51 11.85
N CYS A 58 -21.17 -20.59 12.88
CA CYS A 58 -21.39 -21.45 14.04
C CYS A 58 -22.71 -21.13 14.76
N GLU A 59 -23.03 -19.84 14.97
CA GLU A 59 -24.27 -19.42 15.61
C GLU A 59 -25.51 -19.94 14.86
N MET A 60 -25.52 -19.84 13.52
CA MET A 60 -26.65 -20.32 12.72
C MET A 60 -26.80 -21.83 12.76
N LEU A 61 -25.69 -22.57 12.70
CA LEU A 61 -25.70 -24.02 12.83
C LEU A 61 -26.28 -24.45 14.17
N LEU A 62 -25.81 -23.84 15.26
CA LEU A 62 -26.31 -24.11 16.60
C LEU A 62 -27.79 -23.71 16.75
N MET A 63 -28.26 -22.67 16.07
CA MET A 63 -29.68 -22.30 16.05
C MET A 63 -30.54 -23.36 15.36
N VAL A 64 -30.08 -23.96 14.25
CA VAL A 64 -30.79 -25.08 13.60
C VAL A 64 -30.84 -26.28 14.52
N GLN A 65 -29.72 -26.62 15.15
CA GLN A 65 -29.64 -27.79 16.04
C GLN A 65 -30.46 -27.58 17.32
N ALA A 66 -30.46 -26.38 17.90
CA ALA A 66 -31.34 -26.01 19.00
C ALA A 66 -32.82 -26.09 18.60
N PHE A 67 -33.19 -25.60 17.41
CA PHE A 67 -34.56 -25.71 16.90
C PHE A 67 -35.00 -27.17 16.72
N GLN A 68 -34.14 -28.02 16.13
CA GLN A 68 -34.40 -29.46 15.98
C GLN A 68 -34.55 -30.18 17.32
N ALA A 69 -33.77 -29.77 18.33
CA ALA A 69 -33.86 -30.29 19.69
C ALA A 69 -34.97 -29.63 20.54
N ASN A 70 -35.78 -28.74 19.97
CA ASN A 70 -36.82 -27.96 20.65
C ASN A 70 -36.30 -27.15 21.85
N ILE A 71 -35.13 -26.52 21.71
CA ILE A 71 -34.45 -25.71 22.72
C ILE A 71 -34.61 -24.23 22.37
N ILE A 72 -35.01 -23.43 23.35
CA ILE A 72 -35.15 -21.98 23.20
C ILE A 72 -33.77 -21.35 22.97
N CYS A 73 -33.62 -20.61 21.87
CA CYS A 73 -32.41 -19.85 21.60
C CYS A 73 -32.28 -18.66 22.55
N PRO A 74 -31.19 -18.54 23.34
CA PRO A 74 -31.01 -17.40 24.24
C PRO A 74 -30.87 -16.08 23.48
N ASN A 75 -31.14 -14.97 24.17
CA ASN A 75 -30.83 -13.64 23.67
C ASN A 75 -29.32 -13.47 23.47
N LYS A 76 -28.93 -12.53 22.60
CA LYS A 76 -27.52 -12.22 22.39
C LYS A 76 -26.92 -11.66 23.68
N HIS A 77 -25.77 -12.19 24.09
CA HIS A 77 -25.07 -11.76 25.30
C HIS A 77 -24.70 -10.28 25.24
N GLN A 78 -25.01 -9.54 26.32
CA GLN A 78 -24.60 -8.16 26.53
C GLN A 78 -23.61 -8.15 27.68
N ALA A 79 -22.41 -7.61 27.45
CA ALA A 79 -21.37 -7.57 28.47
C ALA A 79 -21.72 -6.56 29.56
N ASP A 80 -21.48 -6.93 30.82
CA ASP A 80 -21.62 -6.03 31.95
C ASP A 80 -20.62 -4.88 31.85
N LEU A 81 -21.14 -3.66 31.86
CA LEU A 81 -20.34 -2.46 31.63
C LEU A 81 -19.54 -2.03 32.87
N GLU A 82 -20.00 -2.38 34.07
CA GLU A 82 -19.39 -2.00 35.36
C GLU A 82 -19.19 -3.23 36.25
N LYS A 83 -18.11 -3.99 36.02
CA LYS A 83 -17.73 -5.14 36.86
C LYS A 83 -16.61 -4.76 37.82
N PHE A 84 -16.72 -5.18 39.08
CA PHE A 84 -15.70 -4.94 40.11
C PHE A 84 -15.04 -6.24 40.54
N TYR A 85 -13.74 -6.19 40.77
CA TYR A 85 -12.95 -7.26 41.36
C TYR A 85 -12.10 -6.66 42.48
N ASN A 86 -12.17 -7.20 43.70
CA ASN A 86 -11.46 -6.69 44.89
C ASN A 86 -11.55 -5.17 45.07
N ASN A 87 -12.76 -4.60 44.97
CA ASN A 87 -13.05 -3.16 45.07
C ASN A 87 -12.35 -2.28 44.02
N ARG A 88 -11.99 -2.83 42.87
CA ARG A 88 -11.46 -2.10 41.71
C ARG A 88 -12.30 -2.40 40.48
N LEU A 89 -12.45 -1.40 39.60
CA LEU A 89 -13.17 -1.57 38.35
C LEU A 89 -12.33 -2.42 37.39
N VAL A 90 -12.95 -3.44 36.80
CA VAL A 90 -12.34 -4.28 35.75
C VAL A 90 -12.34 -3.49 34.44
N GLU A 91 -11.15 -3.31 33.86
CA GLU A 91 -10.99 -2.71 32.54
C GLU A 91 -11.33 -3.71 31.45
N SER A 92 -10.75 -4.90 31.58
CA SER A 92 -11.00 -6.08 30.76
C SER A 92 -10.81 -7.36 31.58
N GLU A 93 -11.58 -8.38 31.24
CA GLU A 93 -11.43 -9.72 31.79
C GLU A 93 -11.44 -10.76 30.67
N THR A 94 -10.69 -11.83 30.89
CA THR A 94 -10.51 -12.95 29.99
C THR A 94 -10.03 -14.16 30.81
N TYR A 95 -9.62 -15.21 30.14
CA TYR A 95 -8.96 -16.39 30.70
C TYR A 95 -7.52 -16.49 30.15
N ILE A 96 -6.69 -17.34 30.76
CA ILE A 96 -5.38 -17.68 30.20
C ILE A 96 -5.59 -18.56 28.95
N GLY A 97 -5.16 -18.06 27.80
CA GLY A 97 -5.24 -18.77 26.52
C GLY A 97 -4.22 -19.92 26.39
N GLY A 98 -4.04 -20.39 25.16
CA GLY A 98 -3.08 -21.47 24.85
C GLY A 98 -1.67 -21.20 25.37
N HIS A 99 -1.04 -22.25 25.92
CA HIS A 99 0.36 -22.19 26.34
C HIS A 99 1.26 -22.20 25.10
N VAL A 100 2.27 -21.33 25.10
CA VAL A 100 3.24 -21.25 24.01
C VAL A 100 4.60 -20.98 24.62
N GLU A 101 5.59 -21.77 24.27
CA GLU A 101 6.93 -21.70 24.80
C GLU A 101 7.94 -22.01 23.70
N CYS A 102 8.96 -21.19 23.54
CA CYS A 102 10.14 -21.58 22.77
C CYS A 102 11.16 -22.02 23.80
N LEU A 103 11.77 -23.19 23.61
CA LEU A 103 12.67 -23.83 24.57
C LEU A 103 14.11 -23.78 24.07
N GLU A 104 14.29 -24.06 22.79
CA GLU A 104 15.59 -24.02 22.13
C GLU A 104 15.56 -23.22 20.84
N THR A 105 16.74 -22.74 20.45
CA THR A 105 16.97 -21.95 19.23
C THR A 105 18.20 -22.47 18.52
N GLY A 106 18.20 -22.48 17.19
CA GLY A 106 19.28 -23.11 16.44
C GLY A 106 18.81 -23.72 15.13
N VAL A 107 19.75 -24.40 14.50
CA VAL A 107 19.53 -25.25 13.31
C VAL A 107 19.58 -26.70 13.76
N PHE A 108 18.51 -27.44 13.50
CA PHE A 108 18.42 -28.88 13.72
C PHE A 108 18.17 -29.53 12.37
N ARG A 109 18.95 -30.55 12.03
CA ARG A 109 18.90 -31.23 10.73
C ARG A 109 19.06 -32.72 10.92
N SER A 110 18.35 -33.51 10.11
CA SER A 110 18.42 -34.97 10.14
C SER A 110 19.76 -35.54 9.70
N ASP A 111 20.63 -34.75 9.08
CA ASP A 111 21.99 -35.13 8.67
C ASP A 111 23.10 -34.52 9.53
N LEU A 112 22.75 -33.73 10.56
CA LEU A 112 23.72 -33.14 11.49
C LEU A 112 23.59 -33.77 12.89
N PRO A 113 24.68 -34.30 13.48
CA PRO A 113 24.62 -34.94 14.78
C PRO A 113 24.21 -33.94 15.87
N THR A 114 23.34 -34.39 16.77
CA THR A 114 22.86 -33.63 17.92
C THR A 114 23.18 -34.38 19.20
N LYS A 115 23.64 -33.66 20.23
CA LYS A 115 23.88 -34.22 21.56
C LYS A 115 22.58 -34.40 22.32
N PHE A 116 22.39 -35.59 22.87
CA PHE A 116 21.25 -35.96 23.71
C PHE A 116 21.72 -36.33 25.11
N GLN A 117 20.99 -35.83 26.11
CA GLN A 117 21.15 -36.21 27.51
C GLN A 117 19.80 -36.73 28.00
N LEU A 118 19.64 -38.05 27.93
CA LEU A 118 18.40 -38.75 28.18
C LEU A 118 18.28 -39.14 29.67
N GLU A 119 17.05 -39.26 30.19
CA GLU A 119 16.81 -39.69 31.58
C GLU A 119 16.48 -41.21 31.63
N PRO A 120 17.38 -42.08 32.16
CA PRO A 120 17.16 -43.53 32.15
C PRO A 120 15.85 -44.00 32.80
N SER A 121 15.42 -43.31 33.87
CA SER A 121 14.17 -43.60 34.59
C SER A 121 12.94 -43.51 33.68
N ALA A 122 12.93 -42.60 32.71
CA ALA A 122 11.83 -42.44 31.77
C ALA A 122 11.75 -43.62 30.79
N PHE A 123 12.90 -44.13 30.33
CA PHE A 123 12.94 -45.31 29.45
C PHE A 123 12.57 -46.58 30.20
N GLU A 124 12.94 -46.70 31.47
CA GLU A 124 12.50 -47.81 32.32
C GLU A 124 10.97 -47.82 32.47
N GLN A 125 10.36 -46.66 32.73
CA GLN A 125 8.90 -46.50 32.74
C GLN A 125 8.26 -46.84 31.38
N LEU A 126 8.85 -46.41 30.26
CA LEU A 126 8.34 -46.76 28.92
C LEU A 126 8.43 -48.27 28.65
N ILE A 127 9.49 -48.94 29.11
CA ILE A 127 9.66 -50.39 28.96
C ILE A 127 8.63 -51.16 29.80
N GLU A 128 8.39 -50.74 31.04
CA GLU A 128 7.37 -51.34 31.92
C GLU A 128 5.96 -51.15 31.36
N ASN A 129 5.69 -49.99 30.75
CA ASN A 129 4.39 -49.66 30.17
C ASN A 129 4.20 -50.21 28.74
N LEU A 130 5.21 -50.86 28.14
CA LEU A 130 5.17 -51.21 26.72
C LEU A 130 3.98 -52.11 26.35
N ASP A 131 3.65 -53.11 27.18
CA ASP A 131 2.48 -53.96 26.93
C ASP A 131 1.17 -53.16 26.99
N ARG A 132 1.04 -52.29 28.00
CA ARG A 132 -0.12 -51.40 28.15
C ARG A 132 -0.29 -50.53 26.90
N ASP A 133 0.81 -49.98 26.40
CA ASP A 133 0.82 -49.05 25.28
C ASP A 133 0.46 -49.73 23.96
N LEU A 134 1.05 -50.90 23.69
CA LEU A 134 0.78 -51.66 22.47
C LEU A 134 -0.63 -52.26 22.46
N GLN A 135 -1.13 -52.74 23.60
CA GLN A 135 -2.51 -53.23 23.71
C GLN A 135 -3.52 -52.11 23.47
N TYR A 136 -3.28 -50.91 24.00
CA TYR A 136 -4.11 -49.75 23.73
C TYR A 136 -4.12 -49.39 22.24
N ALA A 137 -2.95 -49.37 21.59
CA ALA A 137 -2.85 -49.10 20.15
C ALA A 137 -3.61 -50.13 19.30
N ILE A 138 -3.63 -51.41 19.70
CA ILE A 138 -4.34 -52.46 18.96
C ILE A 138 -5.86 -52.38 19.21
N ALA A 139 -6.27 -52.33 20.48
CA ALA A 139 -7.67 -52.42 20.88
C ALA A 139 -8.46 -51.12 20.67
N VAL A 140 -7.85 -49.97 21.00
CA VAL A 140 -8.53 -48.66 20.98
C VAL A 140 -8.30 -47.94 19.66
N GLU A 141 -7.03 -47.70 19.28
CA GLU A 141 -6.71 -46.98 18.04
C GLU A 141 -6.98 -47.85 16.80
N GLY A 142 -6.52 -49.10 16.83
CA GLY A 142 -6.67 -50.07 15.74
C GLY A 142 -8.06 -50.67 15.62
N LYS A 143 -8.86 -50.65 16.71
CA LYS A 143 -10.15 -51.33 16.83
C LYS A 143 -10.08 -52.81 16.41
N LEU A 144 -8.98 -53.46 16.77
CA LEU A 144 -8.70 -54.87 16.48
C LEU A 144 -8.71 -55.67 17.78
N ASP A 145 -9.13 -56.92 17.68
CA ASP A 145 -8.99 -57.86 18.78
C ASP A 145 -7.50 -58.24 18.94
N ILE A 146 -7.01 -58.27 20.18
CA ILE A 146 -5.60 -58.52 20.48
C ILE A 146 -5.19 -59.91 20.00
N ASP A 147 -6.09 -60.90 20.15
CA ASP A 147 -5.88 -62.29 19.73
C ASP A 147 -5.82 -62.47 18.21
N SER A 148 -6.18 -61.42 17.44
CA SER A 148 -6.11 -61.44 15.98
C SER A 148 -4.72 -61.10 15.44
N VAL A 149 -3.81 -60.57 16.27
CA VAL A 149 -2.45 -60.16 15.89
C VAL A 149 -1.48 -61.33 15.96
N THR A 150 -0.69 -61.55 14.90
CA THR A 150 0.21 -62.73 14.80
C THR A 150 1.66 -62.44 15.16
N ASN A 151 2.11 -61.18 15.08
CA ASN A 151 3.50 -60.77 15.29
C ASN A 151 3.66 -59.80 16.48
N TYR A 152 2.84 -59.95 17.52
CA TYR A 152 2.85 -59.05 18.68
C TYR A 152 4.20 -59.05 19.40
N ASP A 153 4.71 -60.22 19.76
CA ASP A 153 5.97 -60.36 20.50
C ASP A 153 7.18 -59.87 19.68
N GLU A 154 7.20 -60.11 18.36
CA GLU A 154 8.25 -59.61 17.47
C GLU A 154 8.35 -58.07 17.50
N VAL A 155 7.19 -57.39 17.39
CA VAL A 155 7.14 -55.92 17.40
C VAL A 155 7.51 -55.37 18.77
N LYS A 156 7.00 -56.00 19.84
CA LYS A 156 7.29 -55.63 21.22
C LYS A 156 8.79 -55.75 21.52
N ASP A 157 9.42 -56.87 21.17
CA ASP A 157 10.84 -57.08 21.41
C ASP A 157 11.70 -56.10 20.59
N ALA A 158 11.32 -55.79 19.35
CA ALA A 158 12.01 -54.78 18.54
C ALA A 158 11.96 -53.37 19.17
N ILE A 159 10.82 -52.96 19.72
CA ILE A 159 10.69 -51.67 20.43
C ILE A 159 11.51 -51.71 21.73
N LYS A 160 11.37 -52.78 22.51
CA LYS A 160 12.06 -52.96 23.80
C LYS A 160 13.58 -52.91 23.63
N GLN A 161 14.15 -53.56 22.62
CA GLN A 161 15.58 -53.53 22.35
C GLN A 161 16.11 -52.12 22.11
N LYS A 162 15.38 -51.31 21.30
CA LYS A 162 15.73 -49.91 21.05
C LYS A 162 15.65 -49.07 22.34
N LEU A 163 14.60 -49.23 23.14
CA LEU A 163 14.44 -48.51 24.42
C LEU A 163 15.52 -48.89 25.45
N VAL A 164 15.86 -50.17 25.55
CA VAL A 164 16.95 -50.66 26.42
C VAL A 164 18.29 -50.04 26.01
N SER A 165 18.58 -50.00 24.70
CA SER A 165 19.78 -49.34 24.19
C SER A 165 19.83 -47.86 24.61
N LEU A 166 18.71 -47.14 24.52
CA LEU A 166 18.57 -45.74 24.92
C LEU A 166 18.75 -45.51 26.42
N ARG A 167 18.19 -46.41 27.25
CA ARG A 167 18.34 -46.39 28.70
C ARG A 167 19.78 -46.62 29.14
N ASP A 168 20.45 -47.61 28.56
CA ASP A 168 21.78 -48.06 28.98
C ASP A 168 22.88 -47.09 28.52
N HIS A 169 22.66 -46.36 27.42
CA HIS A 169 23.57 -45.34 26.91
C HIS A 169 22.85 -43.98 26.76
N PRO A 170 22.52 -43.31 27.89
CA PRO A 170 21.65 -42.12 27.89
C PRO A 170 22.32 -40.85 27.38
N THR A 171 23.66 -40.79 27.40
CA THR A 171 24.42 -39.69 26.80
C THR A 171 24.96 -40.14 25.45
N ARG A 172 24.45 -39.56 24.37
CA ARG A 172 24.81 -39.95 23.00
C ARG A 172 24.82 -38.76 22.05
N GLU A 173 25.50 -38.93 20.93
CA GLU A 173 25.56 -37.98 19.83
C GLU A 173 25.26 -38.73 18.53
N GLU A 174 24.11 -38.43 17.92
CA GLU A 174 23.65 -39.07 16.69
C GLU A 174 22.74 -38.11 15.90
N CYS A 175 22.42 -38.45 14.67
CA CYS A 175 21.51 -37.67 13.83
C CYS A 175 20.08 -37.69 14.42
N PRO A 176 19.42 -36.52 14.59
CA PRO A 176 18.10 -36.43 15.19
C PRO A 176 16.97 -36.76 14.21
N LEU A 177 15.84 -37.22 14.76
CA LEU A 177 14.55 -37.29 14.09
C LEU A 177 13.74 -36.06 14.50
N ILE A 178 13.36 -35.22 13.53
CA ILE A 178 12.59 -34.00 13.78
C ILE A 178 11.11 -34.32 13.62
N TYR A 179 10.36 -34.23 14.72
CA TYR A 179 8.93 -34.54 14.76
C TYR A 179 8.10 -33.36 15.25
N HIS A 180 6.87 -33.29 14.74
CA HIS A 180 5.79 -32.47 15.27
C HIS A 180 4.71 -33.39 15.85
N LEU A 181 4.53 -33.34 17.16
CA LEU A 181 3.54 -34.13 17.90
C LEU A 181 2.36 -33.19 18.20
N ASP A 182 1.28 -33.29 17.43
CA ASP A 182 0.14 -32.37 17.45
C ASP A 182 -1.14 -33.07 17.88
N VAL A 183 -1.99 -32.42 18.69
CA VAL A 183 -3.28 -33.01 19.08
C VAL A 183 -4.33 -32.74 18.00
N ALA A 184 -4.84 -33.82 17.40
CA ALA A 184 -5.85 -33.72 16.35
C ALA A 184 -7.09 -32.98 16.85
N ALA A 185 -7.38 -31.81 16.27
CA ALA A 185 -8.56 -31.00 16.64
C ALA A 185 -8.70 -30.82 18.16
N MET A 186 -7.60 -30.42 18.82
CA MET A 186 -7.46 -30.37 20.27
C MET A 186 -8.69 -29.83 21.02
N TYR A 187 -9.06 -28.56 20.80
CA TYR A 187 -10.15 -27.92 21.53
C TYR A 187 -11.52 -28.59 21.30
N PRO A 188 -11.93 -28.91 20.07
CA PRO A 188 -13.10 -29.75 19.82
C PRO A 188 -13.09 -31.06 20.60
N ASN A 189 -11.99 -31.81 20.60
CA ASN A 189 -11.92 -33.09 21.31
C ASN A 189 -11.93 -32.91 22.84
N ILE A 190 -11.35 -31.84 23.39
CA ILE A 190 -11.51 -31.48 24.80
C ILE A 190 -12.97 -31.16 25.15
N ILE A 191 -13.65 -30.41 24.27
CA ILE A 191 -15.08 -30.10 24.39
C ILE A 191 -15.91 -31.40 24.41
N LEU A 192 -15.62 -32.32 23.50
CA LEU A 192 -16.32 -33.59 23.38
C LEU A 192 -16.08 -34.49 24.59
N THR A 193 -14.82 -34.71 24.98
CA THR A 193 -14.43 -35.55 26.13
C THR A 193 -15.08 -35.06 27.43
N ASN A 194 -15.04 -33.75 27.70
CA ASN A 194 -15.55 -33.18 28.95
C ASN A 194 -17.00 -32.67 28.85
N ARG A 195 -17.70 -32.95 27.74
CA ARG A 195 -19.10 -32.54 27.50
C ARG A 195 -19.34 -31.03 27.75
N LEU A 196 -18.40 -30.21 27.31
CA LEU A 196 -18.38 -28.77 27.57
C LEU A 196 -19.34 -28.05 26.64
N GLN A 197 -20.28 -27.32 27.21
CA GLN A 197 -21.21 -26.48 26.46
C GLN A 197 -21.69 -25.35 27.37
N PRO A 198 -22.04 -24.16 26.85
CA PRO A 198 -22.38 -23.04 27.72
C PRO A 198 -23.54 -23.32 28.69
N PRO A 199 -24.61 -24.03 28.30
CA PRO A 199 -25.68 -24.40 29.24
C PRO A 199 -25.30 -25.46 30.28
N SER A 200 -24.23 -26.24 30.08
CA SER A 200 -23.81 -27.25 31.06
C SER A 200 -22.96 -26.67 32.19
N ILE A 201 -22.47 -25.44 32.06
CA ILE A 201 -21.79 -24.72 33.14
C ILE A 201 -22.85 -24.24 34.13
N VAL A 202 -22.95 -24.93 35.26
CA VAL A 202 -23.98 -24.69 36.28
C VAL A 202 -23.37 -24.10 37.54
N THR A 203 -24.12 -23.21 38.20
CA THR A 203 -23.75 -22.72 39.53
C THR A 203 -24.22 -23.69 40.61
N ASP A 204 -23.73 -23.53 41.83
CA ASP A 204 -24.21 -24.32 42.98
C ASP A 204 -25.72 -24.14 43.21
N VAL A 205 -26.26 -22.95 42.90
CA VAL A 205 -27.69 -22.65 43.00
C VAL A 205 -28.48 -23.46 41.97
N ASP A 206 -28.03 -23.51 40.72
CA ASP A 206 -28.69 -24.29 39.67
C ASP A 206 -28.63 -25.80 39.98
N CYS A 207 -27.47 -26.27 40.45
CA CYS A 207 -27.28 -27.68 40.78
C CYS A 207 -28.10 -28.09 42.00
N THR A 208 -28.27 -27.21 43.00
CA THR A 208 -29.10 -27.50 44.18
C THR A 208 -30.58 -27.57 43.87
N ALA A 209 -31.07 -26.77 42.92
CA ALA A 209 -32.45 -26.77 42.45
C ALA A 209 -32.79 -27.97 41.53
N CYS A 210 -31.80 -28.75 41.09
CA CYS A 210 -31.99 -29.84 40.14
C CYS A 210 -32.60 -31.09 40.80
N ASP A 211 -33.62 -31.71 40.17
CA ASP A 211 -34.27 -32.95 40.63
C ASP A 211 -33.31 -34.14 40.82
N PHE A 212 -32.17 -34.09 40.12
CA PHE A 212 -31.12 -35.09 40.16
C PHE A 212 -30.09 -34.87 41.27
N ASN A 213 -30.22 -33.81 42.06
CA ASN A 213 -29.38 -33.51 43.20
C ASN A 213 -29.71 -34.42 44.39
N ARG A 214 -29.38 -35.71 44.25
CA ARG A 214 -29.58 -36.75 45.28
C ARG A 214 -28.24 -37.18 45.89
N PRO A 215 -28.23 -37.74 47.11
CA PRO A 215 -27.02 -38.35 47.68
C PRO A 215 -26.41 -39.36 46.70
N GLY A 216 -25.10 -39.27 46.46
CA GLY A 216 -24.40 -40.12 45.48
C GLY A 216 -24.49 -39.65 44.03
N LYS A 217 -24.93 -38.41 43.75
CA LYS A 217 -24.89 -37.85 42.39
C LYS A 217 -23.44 -37.88 41.85
N ASN A 218 -23.30 -38.38 40.64
CA ASN A 218 -22.02 -38.47 39.90
C ASN A 218 -22.05 -37.67 38.59
N CYS A 219 -23.03 -36.77 38.44
CA CYS A 219 -23.27 -36.03 37.20
C CYS A 219 -22.68 -34.61 37.19
N LEU A 220 -22.10 -34.14 38.29
CA LEU A 220 -21.45 -32.84 38.38
C LEU A 220 -19.94 -33.03 38.32
N ARG A 221 -19.34 -32.76 37.15
CA ARG A 221 -17.89 -32.81 36.97
C ARG A 221 -17.33 -31.43 37.28
N THR A 222 -16.34 -31.34 38.16
CA THR A 222 -15.64 -30.07 38.44
C THR A 222 -14.34 -30.01 37.62
N LEU A 223 -14.10 -28.89 36.95
CA LEU A 223 -12.86 -28.64 36.21
C LEU A 223 -12.32 -27.25 36.53
N GLU A 224 -11.00 -27.17 36.62
CA GLU A 224 -10.27 -25.92 36.87
C GLU A 224 -10.11 -25.10 35.57
N TRP A 225 -10.04 -23.79 35.73
CA TRP A 225 -9.65 -22.84 34.70
C TRP A 225 -8.98 -21.62 35.32
N VAL A 226 -8.24 -20.84 34.53
CA VAL A 226 -7.54 -19.66 35.05
C VAL A 226 -8.13 -18.37 34.49
N TRP A 227 -8.80 -17.62 35.35
CA TRP A 227 -9.30 -16.28 35.06
C TRP A 227 -8.14 -15.29 35.02
N ARG A 228 -8.19 -14.34 34.09
CA ARG A 228 -7.23 -13.25 33.93
C ARG A 228 -7.97 -11.91 33.82
N GLY A 229 -7.83 -11.06 34.83
CA GLY A 229 -8.41 -9.73 34.84
C GLY A 229 -7.38 -8.61 34.87
N GLU A 230 -7.69 -7.53 34.16
CA GLU A 230 -6.96 -6.28 34.21
C GLU A 230 -7.85 -5.22 34.89
N THR A 231 -7.39 -4.66 36.01
CA THR A 231 -8.17 -3.71 36.83
C THR A 231 -7.52 -2.34 36.81
N TYR A 232 -8.34 -1.29 36.90
CA TYR A 232 -7.82 0.06 37.09
C TYR A 232 -7.14 0.19 38.46
N THR A 233 -6.07 0.99 38.53
CA THR A 233 -5.36 1.24 39.80
C THR A 233 -6.25 1.98 40.84
N ALA A 234 -7.24 2.73 40.36
CA ALA A 234 -8.18 3.48 41.19
C ALA A 234 -9.09 2.57 42.03
N LYS A 235 -9.33 2.96 43.28
CA LYS A 235 -10.24 2.26 44.18
C LYS A 235 -11.69 2.59 43.84
N LYS A 236 -12.63 1.77 44.34
CA LYS A 236 -14.08 2.00 44.21
C LYS A 236 -14.52 3.39 44.67
N SER A 237 -13.89 3.93 45.73
CA SER A 237 -14.14 5.30 46.21
C SER A 237 -13.80 6.36 45.16
N ASP A 238 -12.65 6.21 44.50
CA ASP A 238 -12.16 7.17 43.52
C ASP A 238 -13.00 7.08 42.25
N TYR A 239 -13.38 5.88 41.85
CA TYR A 239 -14.32 5.65 40.76
C TYR A 239 -15.66 6.37 41.02
N HIS A 240 -16.27 6.22 42.20
CA HIS A 240 -17.51 6.92 42.54
C HIS A 240 -17.32 8.45 42.67
N HIS A 241 -16.15 8.92 43.08
CA HIS A 241 -15.83 10.34 43.09
C HIS A 241 -15.76 10.92 41.67
N ILE A 242 -15.04 10.24 40.77
CA ILE A 242 -14.93 10.63 39.36
C ILE A 242 -16.28 10.52 38.65
N LYS A 243 -17.08 9.49 38.95
CA LYS A 243 -18.43 9.33 38.41
C LYS A 243 -19.32 10.52 38.78
N ARG A 244 -19.38 10.89 40.06
CA ARG A 244 -20.11 12.08 40.53
C ARG A 244 -19.60 13.38 39.94
N GLN A 245 -18.28 13.51 39.75
CA GLN A 245 -17.69 14.69 39.12
C GLN A 245 -18.19 14.84 37.67
N ILE A 246 -18.13 13.77 36.86
CA ILE A 246 -18.55 13.81 35.46
C ILE A 246 -20.08 13.96 35.33
N GLU A 247 -20.86 13.39 36.25
CA GLU A 247 -22.32 13.56 36.30
C GLU A 247 -22.77 15.02 36.41
N SER A 248 -21.93 15.88 37.02
CA SER A 248 -22.18 17.33 37.10
C SER A 248 -21.71 18.12 35.87
N GLU A 249 -21.00 17.49 34.92
CA GLU A 249 -20.41 18.16 33.77
C GLU A 249 -21.37 18.18 32.56
N MET A 250 -21.43 19.32 31.89
CA MET A 250 -22.07 19.49 30.59
C MET A 250 -21.09 19.09 29.49
N ILE A 251 -21.45 18.15 28.62
CA ILE A 251 -20.50 17.63 27.64
C ILE A 251 -20.90 18.08 26.24
N GLN A 252 -19.93 18.67 25.53
CA GLN A 252 -20.07 19.00 24.12
C GLN A 252 -19.95 17.71 23.29
N THR A 253 -21.05 17.29 22.67
CA THR A 253 -21.05 16.26 21.64
C THR A 253 -20.58 16.85 20.32
N GLY A 254 -19.66 16.18 19.62
CA GLY A 254 -19.07 16.68 18.37
C GLY A 254 -20.14 17.00 17.31
N GLY A 255 -20.29 18.28 17.00
CA GLY A 255 -21.30 18.84 16.11
C GLY A 255 -21.81 20.19 16.65
N VAL A 256 -22.00 21.17 15.79
CA VAL A 256 -22.08 22.63 16.11
C VAL A 256 -23.17 23.04 17.11
N THR A 257 -24.14 22.21 17.50
CA THR A 257 -25.20 22.63 18.45
C THR A 257 -25.82 21.45 19.20
N SER A 258 -25.31 21.13 20.39
CA SER A 258 -26.08 20.84 21.63
C SER A 258 -25.10 20.36 22.72
N SER A 259 -24.98 21.13 23.79
CA SER A 259 -24.37 20.64 25.03
C SER A 259 -25.41 19.77 25.72
N LYS A 260 -25.10 18.50 25.95
CA LYS A 260 -25.98 17.58 26.66
C LYS A 260 -25.43 17.31 28.07
N PRO A 261 -26.28 17.25 29.10
CA PRO A 261 -25.91 16.69 30.39
C PRO A 261 -25.33 15.28 30.22
N PHE A 262 -24.35 14.89 31.05
CA PHE A 262 -23.78 13.53 31.01
C PHE A 262 -24.83 12.43 31.17
N LEU A 263 -25.90 12.70 31.93
CA LEU A 263 -27.03 11.79 32.15
C LEU A 263 -27.86 11.52 30.89
N ASP A 264 -27.87 12.45 29.92
CA ASP A 264 -28.63 12.33 28.67
C ASP A 264 -27.84 11.61 27.57
N LEU A 265 -26.62 11.15 27.87
CA LEU A 265 -25.81 10.34 26.96
C LEU A 265 -26.30 8.89 26.95
N SER A 266 -26.05 8.21 25.83
CA SER A 266 -26.27 6.76 25.78
C SER A 266 -25.35 6.04 26.79
N LYS A 267 -25.82 4.95 27.41
CA LYS A 267 -25.03 4.14 28.36
C LYS A 267 -23.60 3.78 27.87
N PRO A 268 -23.36 3.46 26.57
CA PRO A 268 -22.01 3.22 26.06
C PRO A 268 -21.11 4.46 26.06
N GLU A 269 -21.65 5.63 25.65
CA GLU A 269 -20.91 6.89 25.63
C GLU A 269 -20.61 7.39 27.04
N HIS A 270 -21.55 7.21 27.96
CA HIS A 270 -21.39 7.46 29.39
C HIS A 270 -20.16 6.71 29.93
N LEU A 271 -20.07 5.41 29.62
CA LEU A 271 -18.97 4.56 30.06
C LEU A 271 -17.63 4.89 29.40
N LEU A 272 -17.62 5.22 28.10
CA LEU A 272 -16.40 5.57 27.37
C LEU A 272 -15.74 6.81 27.99
N LYS A 273 -16.53 7.86 28.21
CA LYS A 273 -16.04 9.10 28.83
C LYS A 273 -15.62 8.90 30.27
N LEU A 274 -16.37 8.09 31.03
CA LEU A 274 -16.00 7.73 32.40
C LEU A 274 -14.67 6.96 32.44
N LYS A 275 -14.47 5.97 31.56
CA LYS A 275 -13.22 5.23 31.43
C LYS A 275 -12.06 6.14 31.04
N ASP A 276 -12.24 7.06 30.09
CA ASP A 276 -11.19 8.01 29.68
C ASP A 276 -10.78 8.95 30.82
N ARG A 277 -11.74 9.47 31.57
CA ARG A 277 -11.47 10.32 32.74
C ARG A 277 -10.77 9.53 33.84
N LEU A 278 -11.24 8.32 34.13
CA LEU A 278 -10.60 7.42 35.08
C LEU A 278 -9.16 7.11 34.66
N LYS A 279 -8.90 6.90 33.36
CA LYS A 279 -7.56 6.72 32.79
C LYS A 279 -6.63 7.89 33.12
N LYS A 280 -7.10 9.11 32.88
CA LYS A 280 -6.36 10.35 33.17
C LYS A 280 -6.14 10.53 34.68
N TYR A 281 -7.14 10.21 35.50
CA TYR A 281 -7.02 10.24 36.95
C TYR A 281 -5.96 9.24 37.44
N CYS A 282 -6.00 7.99 36.97
CA CYS A 282 -5.02 6.98 37.33
C CYS A 282 -3.59 7.37 36.94
N GLN A 283 -3.40 7.99 35.77
CA GLN A 283 -2.10 8.53 35.35
C GLN A 283 -1.59 9.62 36.29
N LYS A 284 -2.46 10.52 36.72
CA LYS A 284 -2.08 11.63 37.60
C LYS A 284 -1.86 11.19 39.05
N ALA A 285 -2.80 10.43 39.61
CA ALA A 285 -2.79 10.05 41.02
C ALA A 285 -1.84 8.86 41.31
N TYR A 286 -1.80 7.87 40.41
CA TYR A 286 -1.08 6.60 40.64
C TYR A 286 0.11 6.38 39.71
N LYS A 287 0.37 7.27 38.74
CA LYS A 287 1.40 7.13 37.68
C LYS A 287 1.24 5.87 36.80
N ARG A 288 0.20 5.06 37.03
CA ARG A 288 -0.14 3.82 36.32
C ARG A 288 -1.64 3.73 36.11
N VAL A 289 -2.06 3.40 34.90
CA VAL A 289 -3.48 3.31 34.52
C VAL A 289 -4.13 2.02 35.03
N VAL A 290 -3.53 0.90 34.68
CA VAL A 290 -4.04 -0.47 34.91
C VAL A 290 -3.00 -1.23 35.72
N ASP A 291 -3.45 -2.05 36.64
CA ASP A 291 -2.58 -2.93 37.41
C ASP A 291 -2.00 -4.06 36.56
N LYS A 292 -0.97 -4.74 37.07
CA LYS A 292 -0.48 -5.96 36.42
C LYS A 292 -1.66 -6.95 36.34
N PRO A 293 -1.79 -7.71 35.23
CA PRO A 293 -2.86 -8.68 35.10
C PRO A 293 -2.87 -9.63 36.29
N ILE A 294 -4.05 -9.83 36.89
CA ILE A 294 -4.26 -10.76 38.00
C ILE A 294 -4.71 -12.08 37.37
N THR A 295 -4.09 -13.17 37.80
CA THR A 295 -4.47 -14.53 37.40
C THR A 295 -4.95 -15.31 38.62
N GLU A 296 -6.12 -15.94 38.51
CA GLU A 296 -6.76 -16.68 39.60
C GLU A 296 -7.28 -18.02 39.06
N VAL A 297 -6.93 -19.13 39.72
CA VAL A 297 -7.50 -20.44 39.41
C VAL A 297 -8.90 -20.49 39.99
N ARG A 298 -9.88 -20.86 39.15
CA ARG A 298 -11.29 -21.00 39.49
C ARG A 298 -11.77 -22.37 39.06
N GLU A 299 -12.86 -22.82 39.68
CA GLU A 299 -13.53 -24.07 39.31
C GLU A 299 -14.83 -23.76 38.57
N ALA A 300 -15.19 -24.64 37.64
CA ALA A 300 -16.47 -24.65 36.96
C ALA A 300 -17.14 -26.01 37.18
N GLY A 301 -18.43 -26.00 37.55
CA GLY A 301 -19.26 -27.20 37.63
C GLY A 301 -19.92 -27.49 36.29
N ILE A 302 -19.65 -28.67 35.73
CA ILE A 302 -20.19 -29.11 34.44
C ILE A 302 -21.21 -30.23 34.65
N CYS A 303 -22.47 -29.95 34.30
CA CYS A 303 -23.56 -30.93 34.35
C CYS A 303 -23.47 -31.93 33.19
N MET A 304 -23.25 -33.20 33.51
CA MET A 304 -23.20 -34.30 32.55
C MET A 304 -24.57 -34.74 32.03
N ARG A 305 -25.67 -34.25 32.63
CA ARG A 305 -27.07 -34.61 32.26
C ARG A 305 -27.79 -33.58 31.40
N GLU A 306 -27.22 -32.39 31.22
CA GLU A 306 -27.81 -31.30 30.41
C GLU A 306 -28.06 -31.76 28.96
N ASN A 307 -28.98 -31.18 28.21
CA ASN A 307 -29.22 -31.54 26.81
C ASN A 307 -27.94 -31.36 25.95
N SER A 308 -27.48 -32.39 25.25
CA SER A 308 -26.20 -32.42 24.53
C SER A 308 -26.19 -31.75 23.14
N PHE A 309 -27.23 -31.01 22.72
CA PHE A 309 -27.31 -30.50 21.34
C PHE A 309 -26.04 -29.79 20.85
N TYR A 310 -25.34 -29.03 21.70
CA TYR A 310 -24.11 -28.33 21.35
C TYR A 310 -22.96 -29.32 21.11
N VAL A 311 -22.72 -30.22 22.07
CA VAL A 311 -21.66 -31.26 22.01
C VAL A 311 -21.92 -32.21 20.84
N ASP A 312 -23.17 -32.61 20.62
CA ASP A 312 -23.57 -33.48 19.49
C ASP A 312 -23.36 -32.78 18.15
N THR A 313 -23.59 -31.47 18.07
CA THR A 313 -23.25 -30.66 16.89
C THR A 313 -21.74 -30.70 16.61
N VAL A 314 -20.91 -30.47 17.63
CA VAL A 314 -19.44 -30.51 17.49
C VAL A 314 -18.99 -31.91 17.07
N ARG A 315 -19.56 -32.97 17.66
CA ARG A 315 -19.27 -34.39 17.35
C ARG A 315 -19.59 -34.69 15.89
N SER A 316 -20.80 -34.34 15.44
CA SER A 316 -21.25 -34.53 14.07
C SER A 316 -20.33 -33.84 13.05
N PHE A 317 -19.89 -32.61 13.34
CA PHE A 317 -18.96 -31.87 12.48
C PHE A 317 -17.55 -32.47 12.44
N ARG A 318 -17.04 -32.94 13.59
CA ARG A 318 -15.74 -33.63 13.66
C ARG A 318 -15.78 -34.93 12.87
N ASP A 319 -16.80 -35.75 13.08
CA ASP A 319 -16.89 -37.08 12.47
C ASP A 319 -17.04 -36.96 10.95
N ARG A 320 -17.86 -36.01 10.48
CA ARG A 320 -17.99 -35.69 9.05
C ARG A 320 -16.67 -35.16 8.45
N ARG A 321 -15.89 -34.38 9.20
CA ARG A 321 -14.54 -33.97 8.77
C ARG A 321 -13.62 -35.18 8.60
N TYR A 322 -13.65 -36.14 9.53
CA TYR A 322 -12.81 -37.34 9.47
C TYR A 322 -13.18 -38.22 8.28
N GLU A 323 -14.46 -38.36 7.97
CA GLU A 323 -14.94 -39.02 6.74
C GLU A 323 -14.31 -38.37 5.49
N TYR A 324 -14.39 -37.05 5.36
CA TYR A 324 -13.78 -36.34 4.22
C TYR A 324 -12.25 -36.38 4.22
N LYS A 325 -11.58 -36.35 5.39
CA LYS A 325 -10.12 -36.56 5.51
C LYS A 325 -9.73 -37.95 5.01
N GLY A 326 -10.50 -38.98 5.37
CA GLY A 326 -10.33 -40.35 4.90
C GLY A 326 -10.51 -40.48 3.40
N LEU A 327 -11.62 -39.96 2.86
CA LEU A 327 -11.91 -39.97 1.42
C LEU A 327 -10.82 -39.23 0.63
N ASN A 328 -10.34 -38.08 1.09
CA ASN A 328 -9.23 -37.36 0.48
C ASN A 328 -7.97 -38.24 0.39
N LYS A 329 -7.60 -38.93 1.47
CA LYS A 329 -6.46 -39.86 1.48
C LYS A 329 -6.64 -40.99 0.46
N THR A 330 -7.82 -41.60 0.41
CA THR A 330 -8.14 -42.66 -0.56
C THR A 330 -8.04 -42.15 -2.00
N TRP A 331 -8.58 -40.96 -2.29
CA TRP A 331 -8.55 -40.37 -3.63
C TRP A 331 -7.16 -39.88 -4.06
N LYS A 332 -6.31 -39.45 -3.12
CA LYS A 332 -4.88 -39.21 -3.40
C LYS A 332 -4.16 -40.49 -3.82
N GLY A 333 -4.46 -41.62 -3.17
CA GLY A 333 -3.97 -42.94 -3.58
C GLY A 333 -4.41 -43.30 -5.01
N LYS A 334 -5.71 -43.19 -5.29
CA LYS A 334 -6.27 -43.40 -6.63
C LYS A 334 -5.69 -42.47 -7.69
N LEU A 335 -5.37 -41.22 -7.35
CA LEU A 335 -4.73 -40.28 -8.26
C LEU A 335 -3.31 -40.73 -8.62
N SER A 336 -2.54 -41.22 -7.65
CA SER A 336 -1.22 -41.80 -7.90
C SER A 336 -1.30 -43.04 -8.80
N GLU A 337 -2.27 -43.92 -8.55
CA GLU A 337 -2.54 -45.09 -9.41
C GLU A 337 -2.97 -44.67 -10.83
N ALA A 338 -3.85 -43.65 -10.95
CA ALA A 338 -4.31 -43.13 -12.22
C ALA A 338 -3.15 -42.51 -13.03
N LYS A 339 -2.27 -41.74 -12.37
CA LYS A 339 -1.04 -41.20 -12.98
C LYS A 339 -0.10 -42.31 -13.46
N ALA A 340 0.07 -43.37 -12.68
CA ALA A 340 0.86 -44.53 -13.09
C ALA A 340 0.24 -45.27 -14.29
N SER A 341 -1.10 -45.31 -14.38
CA SER A 341 -1.82 -45.94 -15.50
C SER A 341 -1.88 -45.11 -16.79
N GLY A 342 -1.53 -43.81 -16.74
CA GLY A 342 -1.51 -42.90 -17.90
C GLY A 342 -2.88 -42.49 -18.47
N ASN A 343 -4.00 -42.86 -17.84
CA ASN A 343 -5.35 -42.56 -18.35
C ASN A 343 -5.78 -41.12 -17.99
N SER A 344 -5.81 -40.23 -18.99
CA SER A 344 -6.16 -38.80 -18.83
C SER A 344 -7.52 -38.56 -18.16
N ILE A 345 -8.55 -39.36 -18.49
CA ILE A 345 -9.90 -39.19 -17.94
C ILE A 345 -9.92 -39.53 -16.44
N LYS A 346 -9.29 -40.66 -16.07
CA LYS A 346 -9.19 -41.07 -14.66
C LYS A 346 -8.32 -40.13 -13.84
N ILE A 347 -7.29 -39.54 -14.44
CA ILE A 347 -6.44 -38.54 -13.80
C ILE A 347 -7.27 -37.30 -13.46
N GLN A 348 -8.05 -36.80 -14.42
CA GLN A 348 -8.88 -35.62 -14.21
C GLN A 348 -9.97 -35.88 -13.15
N GLU A 349 -10.69 -37.00 -13.24
CA GLU A 349 -11.69 -37.39 -12.24
C GLU A 349 -11.09 -37.50 -10.84
N ALA A 350 -9.98 -38.22 -10.69
CA ALA A 350 -9.32 -38.37 -9.39
C ALA A 350 -8.80 -37.03 -8.86
N GLN A 351 -8.33 -36.15 -9.73
CA GLN A 351 -7.87 -34.81 -9.35
C GLN A 351 -9.04 -33.93 -8.85
N ASP A 352 -10.18 -33.94 -9.54
CA ASP A 352 -11.37 -33.20 -9.14
C ASP A 352 -11.90 -33.69 -7.78
N MET A 353 -11.93 -35.02 -7.56
CA MET A 353 -12.35 -35.60 -6.29
C MET A 353 -11.39 -35.27 -5.14
N VAL A 354 -10.07 -35.23 -5.39
CA VAL A 354 -9.09 -34.78 -4.38
C VAL A 354 -9.36 -33.33 -3.99
N VAL A 355 -9.60 -32.44 -4.96
CA VAL A 355 -9.90 -31.02 -4.69
C VAL A 355 -11.21 -30.86 -3.90
N LEU A 356 -12.24 -31.62 -4.25
CA LEU A 356 -13.53 -31.60 -3.57
C LEU A 356 -13.42 -32.03 -2.10
N TYR A 357 -12.82 -33.20 -1.83
CA TYR A 357 -12.70 -33.70 -0.45
C TYR A 357 -11.70 -32.90 0.38
N ASP A 358 -10.68 -32.30 -0.24
CA ASP A 358 -9.81 -31.34 0.44
C ASP A 358 -10.58 -30.08 0.83
N SER A 359 -11.39 -29.54 -0.07
CA SER A 359 -12.24 -28.38 0.22
C SER A 359 -13.26 -28.69 1.34
N LEU A 360 -13.90 -29.85 1.31
CA LEU A 360 -14.88 -30.29 2.31
C LEU A 360 -14.25 -30.47 3.69
N GLN A 361 -13.09 -31.13 3.79
CA GLN A 361 -12.43 -31.30 5.10
C GLN A 361 -11.94 -29.97 5.66
N LEU A 362 -11.42 -29.06 4.81
CA LEU A 362 -10.95 -27.74 5.24
C LEU A 362 -12.11 -26.86 5.71
N ALA A 363 -13.26 -26.92 5.02
CA ALA A 363 -14.48 -26.23 5.41
C ALA A 363 -14.91 -26.64 6.83
N HIS A 364 -14.95 -27.94 7.10
CA HIS A 364 -15.27 -28.45 8.42
C HIS A 364 -14.20 -28.08 9.44
N LYS A 365 -12.91 -28.12 9.10
CA LYS A 365 -11.81 -27.67 9.98
C LYS A 365 -12.02 -26.21 10.43
N CYS A 366 -12.39 -25.32 9.51
CA CYS A 366 -12.60 -23.90 9.80
C CYS A 366 -13.75 -23.67 10.80
N ILE A 367 -14.89 -24.33 10.58
CA ILE A 367 -16.05 -24.25 11.47
C ILE A 367 -15.76 -24.94 12.81
N LEU A 368 -15.11 -26.10 12.78
CA LEU A 368 -14.78 -26.88 13.96
C LEU A 368 -13.91 -26.08 14.95
N ASN A 369 -12.86 -25.42 14.45
CA ASN A 369 -12.02 -24.53 15.26
C ASN A 369 -12.76 -23.26 15.73
N SER A 370 -13.86 -22.91 15.07
CA SER A 370 -14.66 -21.72 15.41
C SER A 370 -15.68 -21.99 16.53
N PHE A 371 -16.06 -23.23 16.84
CA PHE A 371 -16.96 -23.53 17.98
C PHE A 371 -16.40 -23.05 19.31
N TYR A 372 -15.11 -23.32 19.58
CA TYR A 372 -14.45 -22.78 20.75
C TYR A 372 -14.38 -21.25 20.73
N GLY A 373 -14.00 -20.64 19.59
CA GLY A 373 -13.93 -19.18 19.49
C GLY A 373 -15.29 -18.49 19.61
N TYR A 374 -16.38 -19.19 19.27
CA TYR A 374 -17.74 -18.67 19.31
C TYR A 374 -18.23 -18.38 20.73
N VAL A 375 -17.91 -19.23 21.71
CA VAL A 375 -18.43 -19.07 23.09
C VAL A 375 -17.88 -17.83 23.79
N MET A 376 -16.84 -17.21 23.25
CA MET A 376 -16.28 -15.94 23.71
C MET A 376 -16.53 -14.75 22.78
N ARG A 377 -17.31 -14.95 21.71
CA ARG A 377 -17.66 -13.89 20.77
C ARG A 377 -18.65 -12.91 21.43
N LYS A 378 -18.38 -11.61 21.27
CA LYS A 378 -19.30 -10.54 21.71
C LYS A 378 -20.65 -10.70 21.01
N GLY A 379 -21.73 -10.77 21.80
CA GLY A 379 -23.09 -10.97 21.27
C GLY A 379 -23.42 -12.39 20.81
N ALA A 380 -22.63 -13.39 21.20
CA ALA A 380 -22.99 -14.80 21.06
C ALA A 380 -24.25 -15.12 21.89
N ARG A 381 -25.08 -16.06 21.42
CA ARG A 381 -26.26 -16.53 22.17
C ARG A 381 -25.87 -17.52 23.26
N TRP A 382 -24.91 -18.39 22.98
CA TRP A 382 -24.35 -19.35 23.94
C TRP A 382 -22.94 -18.88 24.32
N TYR A 383 -22.88 -17.83 25.15
CA TYR A 383 -21.63 -17.26 25.65
C TYR A 383 -21.25 -17.91 26.99
N SER A 384 -19.98 -18.31 27.16
CA SER A 384 -19.43 -18.75 28.44
C SER A 384 -17.91 -18.57 28.47
N MET A 385 -17.43 -17.78 29.42
CA MET A 385 -15.99 -17.56 29.64
C MET A 385 -15.35 -18.75 30.34
N GLU A 386 -16.09 -19.36 31.26
CA GLU A 386 -15.72 -20.53 32.04
C GLU A 386 -15.43 -21.70 31.10
N MET A 387 -16.35 -21.99 30.18
CA MET A 387 -16.16 -23.04 29.18
C MET A 387 -14.88 -22.82 28.37
N ALA A 388 -14.66 -21.61 27.86
CA ALA A 388 -13.46 -21.30 27.08
C ALA A 388 -12.18 -21.44 27.93
N GLY A 389 -12.22 -20.99 29.18
CA GLY A 389 -11.11 -21.12 30.13
C GLY A 389 -10.78 -22.57 30.48
N VAL A 390 -11.78 -23.42 30.70
CA VAL A 390 -11.60 -24.86 30.97
C VAL A 390 -10.95 -25.55 29.77
N VAL A 391 -11.42 -25.24 28.55
CA VAL A 391 -10.85 -25.81 27.32
C VAL A 391 -9.37 -25.47 27.18
N THR A 392 -8.99 -24.20 27.34
CA THR A 392 -7.58 -23.81 27.17
C THR A 392 -6.69 -24.28 28.31
N TYR A 393 -7.20 -24.29 29.54
CA TYR A 393 -6.43 -24.75 30.69
C TYR A 393 -6.17 -26.27 30.62
N THR A 394 -7.20 -27.05 30.29
CA THR A 394 -7.07 -28.49 30.07
C THR A 394 -6.09 -28.76 28.92
N GLY A 395 -6.19 -28.01 27.83
CA GLY A 395 -5.27 -28.14 26.70
C GLY A 395 -3.83 -27.81 27.08
N ALA A 396 -3.60 -26.72 27.82
CA ALA A 396 -2.29 -26.36 28.32
C ALA A 396 -1.69 -27.47 29.21
N LYS A 397 -2.49 -28.10 30.08
CA LYS A 397 -2.04 -29.20 30.95
C LYS A 397 -1.63 -30.44 30.15
N ILE A 398 -2.40 -30.80 29.11
CA ILE A 398 -2.08 -31.93 28.21
C ILE A 398 -0.72 -31.72 27.54
N ILE A 399 -0.51 -30.54 26.95
CA ILE A 399 0.74 -30.24 26.24
C ILE A 399 1.93 -30.09 27.19
N GLN A 400 1.71 -29.54 28.39
CA GLN A 400 2.75 -29.49 29.42
C GLN A 400 3.17 -30.89 29.89
N ASN A 401 2.22 -31.80 30.11
CA ASN A 401 2.51 -33.18 30.47
C ASN A 401 3.29 -33.90 29.36
N ALA A 402 2.85 -33.76 28.10
CA ALA A 402 3.56 -34.32 26.95
C ALA A 402 4.99 -33.74 26.83
N ARG A 403 5.15 -32.43 27.03
CA ARG A 403 6.47 -31.77 27.05
C ARG A 403 7.36 -32.31 28.15
N LEU A 404 6.84 -32.57 29.36
CA LEU A 404 7.63 -33.16 30.45
C LEU A 404 8.15 -34.55 30.10
N LEU A 405 7.39 -35.37 29.37
CA LEU A 405 7.88 -36.66 28.88
C LEU A 405 8.94 -36.47 27.79
N VAL A 406 8.64 -35.64 26.78
CA VAL A 406 9.55 -35.38 25.64
C VAL A 406 10.90 -34.80 26.09
N ASP A 407 10.91 -33.95 27.13
CA ASP A 407 12.13 -33.39 27.73
C ASP A 407 13.05 -34.46 28.35
N LYS A 408 12.50 -35.60 28.77
CA LYS A 408 13.27 -36.71 29.36
C LYS A 408 13.83 -37.67 28.31
N ILE A 409 13.13 -37.83 27.18
CA ILE A 409 13.44 -38.82 26.15
C ILE A 409 14.06 -38.21 24.88
N GLY A 410 14.11 -36.89 24.77
CA GLY A 410 14.59 -36.16 23.61
C GLY A 410 14.84 -34.68 23.96
N ARG A 411 14.66 -33.79 22.98
CA ARG A 411 14.77 -32.34 23.21
C ARG A 411 13.58 -31.61 22.58
N PRO A 412 12.70 -31.01 23.38
CA PRO A 412 11.63 -30.17 22.87
C PRO A 412 12.20 -28.81 22.42
N LEU A 413 11.82 -28.36 21.22
CA LEU A 413 12.34 -27.15 20.59
C LEU A 413 11.36 -25.98 20.73
N GLU A 414 10.11 -26.21 20.36
CA GLU A 414 9.02 -25.23 20.41
C GLU A 414 7.72 -25.93 20.80
N LEU A 415 6.96 -25.27 21.64
CA LEU A 415 5.67 -25.70 22.13
C LEU A 415 4.66 -24.67 21.66
N ASP A 416 3.77 -25.12 20.79
CA ASP A 416 2.65 -24.35 20.29
C ASP A 416 1.37 -24.76 21.04
N THR A 417 0.23 -24.16 20.67
CA THR A 417 -1.01 -24.28 21.44
C THR A 417 -1.52 -25.72 21.58
N ASP A 418 -1.30 -26.53 20.55
CA ASP A 418 -1.80 -27.89 20.35
C ASP A 418 -0.72 -28.91 20.02
N GLY A 419 0.53 -28.48 19.81
CA GLY A 419 1.61 -29.36 19.37
C GLY A 419 2.99 -29.02 19.93
N ILE A 420 3.89 -30.00 19.85
CA ILE A 420 5.27 -29.92 20.31
C ILE A 420 6.19 -30.26 19.13
N TRP A 421 7.06 -29.31 18.78
CA TRP A 421 8.21 -29.57 17.93
C TRP A 421 9.35 -30.12 18.77
N CYS A 422 9.84 -31.30 18.43
CA CYS A 422 10.92 -31.94 19.17
C CYS A 422 11.90 -32.66 18.25
N VAL A 423 13.10 -32.88 18.78
CA VAL A 423 14.05 -33.82 18.21
C VAL A 423 14.19 -35.03 19.11
N LEU A 424 14.03 -36.22 18.52
CA LEU A 424 14.29 -37.50 19.16
C LEU A 424 15.60 -38.08 18.61
N PRO A 425 16.29 -38.97 19.37
CA PRO A 425 17.49 -39.63 18.88
C PRO A 425 17.19 -40.50 17.65
N GLY A 426 18.10 -40.59 16.67
CA GLY A 426 17.95 -41.39 15.45
C GLY A 426 17.64 -42.87 15.69
N SER A 427 18.09 -43.39 16.83
CA SER A 427 17.84 -44.76 17.27
C SER A 427 16.48 -44.99 17.95
N PHE A 428 15.66 -43.94 18.15
CA PHE A 428 14.36 -44.03 18.81
C PHE A 428 13.37 -44.95 18.05
N PRO A 429 12.49 -45.68 18.75
CA PRO A 429 11.45 -46.46 18.07
C PRO A 429 10.47 -45.56 17.31
N GLU A 430 10.34 -45.75 16.00
CA GLU A 430 9.43 -44.97 15.14
C GLU A 430 8.18 -45.78 14.77
N ASN A 431 8.12 -46.28 13.53
CA ASN A 431 6.95 -46.92 12.95
C ASN A 431 7.08 -48.44 12.95
N PHE A 432 6.04 -49.13 13.41
CA PHE A 432 5.97 -50.59 13.45
C PHE A 432 4.65 -51.07 12.86
N THR A 433 4.62 -52.28 12.30
CA THR A 433 3.41 -52.83 11.66
C THR A 433 3.01 -54.17 12.26
N PHE A 434 1.80 -54.21 12.81
CA PHE A 434 1.13 -55.44 13.23
C PHE A 434 0.42 -56.09 12.06
N LYS A 435 0.56 -57.42 11.97
CA LYS A 435 -0.10 -58.28 11.00
C LYS A 435 -1.24 -59.00 11.70
N THR A 436 -2.41 -58.99 11.08
CA THR A 436 -3.57 -59.73 11.59
C THR A 436 -3.78 -61.03 10.84
N LYS A 437 -4.51 -61.98 11.46
CA LYS A 437 -4.96 -63.23 10.82
C LYS A 437 -5.79 -62.99 9.54
N ALA A 438 -6.39 -61.82 9.39
CA ALA A 438 -7.20 -61.41 8.24
C ALA A 438 -6.43 -60.61 7.17
N GLU A 439 -5.09 -60.69 7.14
CA GLU A 439 -4.18 -59.94 6.24
C GLU A 439 -4.26 -58.40 6.32
N LYS A 440 -5.07 -57.84 7.21
CA LYS A 440 -5.10 -56.40 7.47
C LYS A 440 -3.85 -56.01 8.26
N LYS A 441 -3.15 -54.96 7.79
CA LYS A 441 -1.95 -54.39 8.44
C LYS A 441 -2.34 -53.17 9.27
N LEU A 442 -1.90 -53.13 10.52
CA LEU A 442 -2.02 -51.95 11.40
C LEU A 442 -0.62 -51.36 11.61
N THR A 443 -0.38 -50.16 11.08
CA THR A 443 0.87 -49.42 11.31
C THR A 443 0.69 -48.46 12.46
N ILE A 444 1.56 -48.55 13.46
CA ILE A 444 1.59 -47.66 14.63
C ILE A 444 2.85 -46.80 14.59
N SER A 445 2.78 -45.63 15.22
CA SER A 445 3.94 -44.79 15.51
C SER A 445 4.13 -44.71 17.01
N TYR A 446 5.24 -45.28 17.51
CA TYR A 446 5.47 -45.40 18.94
C TYR A 446 5.49 -44.06 19.72
N PRO A 447 6.10 -42.96 19.19
CA PRO A 447 6.03 -41.65 19.84
C PRO A 447 4.60 -41.13 20.02
N CYS A 448 3.70 -41.50 19.12
CA CYS A 448 2.29 -41.13 19.18
C CYS A 448 1.55 -41.98 20.23
N VAL A 449 1.74 -43.30 20.18
CA VAL A 449 1.08 -44.26 21.08
C VAL A 449 1.38 -43.97 22.55
N MET A 450 2.66 -43.74 22.91
CA MET A 450 3.05 -43.49 24.30
C MET A 450 2.33 -42.24 24.88
N LEU A 451 2.13 -41.21 24.07
CA LEU A 451 1.42 -39.99 24.48
C LEU A 451 -0.10 -40.20 24.54
N ASN A 452 -0.68 -40.92 23.58
CA ASN A 452 -2.12 -41.19 23.56
C ASN A 452 -2.57 -41.98 24.78
N VAL A 453 -1.79 -42.95 25.23
CA VAL A 453 -2.10 -43.74 26.42
C VAL A 453 -2.05 -42.87 27.68
N ASP A 454 -1.03 -42.04 27.81
CA ASP A 454 -0.88 -41.15 28.96
C ASP A 454 -2.00 -40.10 29.01
N VAL A 455 -2.41 -39.56 27.86
CA VAL A 455 -3.59 -38.67 27.74
C VAL A 455 -4.86 -39.43 28.12
N ALA A 456 -5.08 -40.62 27.60
CA ALA A 456 -6.27 -41.41 27.93
C ALA A 456 -6.37 -41.66 29.44
N ARG A 457 -5.28 -42.03 30.11
CA ARG A 457 -5.30 -42.28 31.57
C ARG A 457 -5.56 -41.03 32.40
N THR A 458 -5.07 -39.87 31.97
CA THR A 458 -5.16 -38.63 32.76
C THR A 458 -6.37 -37.75 32.41
N ASN A 459 -6.95 -37.92 31.23
CA ASN A 459 -8.01 -37.05 30.71
C ASN A 459 -9.32 -37.75 30.34
N THR A 460 -9.44 -39.07 30.49
CA THR A 460 -10.72 -39.77 30.29
C THR A 460 -11.78 -39.25 31.25
N ASN A 461 -13.00 -39.07 30.73
CA ASN A 461 -14.16 -38.69 31.51
C ASN A 461 -15.02 -39.91 31.83
N ASP A 462 -14.84 -40.49 33.01
CA ASP A 462 -15.64 -41.63 33.50
C ASP A 462 -17.04 -41.23 34.01
N GLN A 463 -17.36 -39.92 34.01
CA GLN A 463 -18.66 -39.39 34.44
C GLN A 463 -19.57 -39.06 33.25
N TYR A 464 -19.20 -39.46 32.02
CA TYR A 464 -19.94 -39.07 30.82
C TYR A 464 -21.32 -39.73 30.79
N GLN A 465 -22.38 -38.92 30.92
CA GLN A 465 -23.76 -39.43 30.96
C GLN A 465 -24.51 -39.14 29.68
N THR A 466 -25.20 -40.16 29.17
CA THR A 466 -26.07 -40.09 27.99
C THR A 466 -27.48 -40.52 28.33
N LEU A 467 -28.46 -39.83 27.77
CA LEU A 467 -29.88 -40.15 27.98
C LEU A 467 -30.24 -41.36 27.12
N LYS A 468 -30.57 -42.49 27.73
CA LYS A 468 -30.93 -43.73 27.03
C LYS A 468 -32.43 -43.85 26.81
N ASP A 469 -33.22 -43.48 27.81
CA ASP A 469 -34.68 -43.45 27.71
C ASP A 469 -35.21 -42.04 28.03
N PRO A 470 -35.70 -41.30 27.02
CA PRO A 470 -36.28 -39.97 27.20
C PRO A 470 -37.53 -39.93 28.08
N VAL A 471 -38.30 -41.02 28.14
CA VAL A 471 -39.59 -41.04 28.87
C VAL A 471 -39.35 -41.24 30.37
N SER A 472 -38.56 -42.25 30.74
CA SER A 472 -38.19 -42.49 32.15
C SER A 472 -37.04 -41.61 32.65
N LYS A 473 -36.45 -40.79 31.77
CA LYS A 473 -35.25 -39.96 32.04
C LYS A 473 -34.08 -40.79 32.58
N LEU A 474 -33.87 -41.99 32.03
CA LEU A 474 -32.81 -42.89 32.45
C LEU A 474 -31.49 -42.57 31.73
N TYR A 475 -30.44 -42.33 32.51
CA TYR A 475 -29.09 -42.02 32.02
C TYR A 475 -28.14 -43.20 32.21
N THR A 476 -27.27 -43.44 31.24
CA THR A 476 -26.15 -44.38 31.32
C THR A 476 -24.84 -43.64 31.44
N THR A 477 -23.93 -44.13 32.29
CA THR A 477 -22.59 -43.56 32.46
C THR A 477 -21.59 -44.41 31.69
N ASN A 478 -20.81 -43.76 30.82
CA ASN A 478 -19.75 -44.37 30.02
C ASN A 478 -18.46 -43.57 30.21
N SER A 479 -17.32 -44.17 29.89
CA SER A 479 -16.03 -43.48 29.80
C SER A 479 -15.84 -42.91 28.39
N GLU A 480 -15.54 -41.62 28.29
CA GLU A 480 -15.28 -40.94 27.00
C GLU A 480 -13.90 -40.30 27.02
N CYS A 481 -13.09 -40.57 26.00
CA CYS A 481 -11.89 -39.79 25.66
C CYS A 481 -11.73 -39.77 24.14
N SER A 482 -11.60 -38.58 23.57
CA SER A 482 -11.43 -38.37 22.13
C SER A 482 -10.17 -37.58 21.78
N ILE A 483 -9.30 -37.37 22.76
CA ILE A 483 -8.10 -36.55 22.63
C ILE A 483 -6.96 -37.48 22.23
N GLU A 484 -6.47 -37.30 21.01
CA GLU A 484 -5.40 -38.11 20.44
C GLU A 484 -4.37 -37.18 19.78
N PHE A 485 -3.09 -37.46 20.04
CA PHE A 485 -1.98 -36.97 19.26
C PHE A 485 -1.97 -37.62 17.87
N GLU A 486 -1.51 -36.84 16.90
CA GLU A 486 -1.05 -37.24 15.59
C GLU A 486 0.44 -36.87 15.50
N VAL A 487 1.20 -37.65 14.74
CA VAL A 487 2.61 -37.38 14.48
C VAL A 487 2.80 -36.95 13.02
N ASP A 488 3.46 -35.82 12.83
CA ASP A 488 3.89 -35.31 11.53
C ASP A 488 5.43 -35.31 11.47
N GLY A 489 5.98 -35.87 10.39
CA GLY A 489 7.43 -36.04 10.18
C GLY A 489 7.81 -37.47 9.78
N PRO A 490 9.11 -37.81 9.76
CA PRO A 490 10.24 -36.95 10.14
C PRO A 490 10.52 -35.84 9.11
N TYR A 491 11.04 -34.71 9.59
CA TYR A 491 11.45 -33.57 8.76
C TYR A 491 12.97 -33.51 8.55
N LYS A 492 13.40 -32.85 7.47
CA LYS A 492 14.83 -32.68 7.15
C LYS A 492 15.51 -31.67 8.04
N ALA A 493 14.87 -30.52 8.23
CA ALA A 493 15.48 -29.39 8.93
C ALA A 493 14.43 -28.53 9.64
N MET A 494 14.81 -28.00 10.80
CA MET A 494 14.05 -26.99 11.53
C MET A 494 14.99 -25.88 12.01
N ILE A 495 14.61 -24.63 11.73
CA ILE A 495 15.38 -23.44 12.09
C ILE A 495 14.54 -22.55 13.00
N LEU A 496 15.05 -22.28 14.21
CA LEU A 496 14.40 -21.44 15.22
C LEU A 496 15.27 -20.21 15.54
N PRO A 497 14.73 -18.98 15.42
CA PRO A 497 15.45 -17.75 15.72
C PRO A 497 15.49 -17.47 17.23
N ALA A 498 16.49 -16.70 17.66
CA ALA A 498 16.64 -16.26 19.04
C ALA A 498 16.27 -14.77 19.24
N SER A 499 15.93 -14.40 20.47
CA SER A 499 15.71 -12.98 20.83
C SER A 499 17.03 -12.25 21.02
N LYS A 500 16.96 -10.92 20.89
CA LYS A 500 18.06 -10.04 21.27
C LYS A 500 18.14 -9.78 22.78
N GLU A 501 17.04 -9.98 23.48
CA GLU A 501 16.93 -9.77 24.93
C GLU A 501 17.23 -11.07 25.67
N GLU A 502 18.01 -10.97 26.76
CA GLU A 502 18.40 -12.11 27.57
C GLU A 502 17.18 -12.77 28.23
N GLY A 503 17.11 -14.10 28.16
CA GLY A 503 16.04 -14.87 28.81
C GLY A 503 14.68 -14.79 28.12
N ILE A 504 14.56 -14.05 27.02
CA ILE A 504 13.35 -13.99 26.19
C ILE A 504 13.58 -14.85 24.96
N LEU A 505 12.65 -15.75 24.66
CA LEU A 505 12.67 -16.58 23.45
C LEU A 505 11.54 -16.13 22.51
N ILE A 506 11.78 -16.24 21.21
CA ILE A 506 10.82 -15.78 20.20
C ILE A 506 9.84 -16.91 19.90
N LYS A 507 8.60 -16.74 20.38
CA LYS A 507 7.51 -17.69 20.16
C LYS A 507 6.95 -17.59 18.73
N LYS A 508 6.42 -18.69 18.18
CA LYS A 508 5.72 -18.74 16.88
C LYS A 508 6.54 -18.25 15.69
N ARG A 509 7.85 -18.50 15.71
CA ARG A 509 8.75 -18.22 14.58
C ARG A 509 9.66 -19.41 14.33
N TYR A 510 9.47 -20.08 13.22
CA TYR A 510 10.28 -21.22 12.81
C TYR A 510 10.10 -21.50 11.32
N ALA A 511 11.10 -22.15 10.73
CA ALA A 511 11.09 -22.64 9.35
C ALA A 511 11.38 -24.14 9.36
N VAL A 512 10.56 -24.93 8.66
CA VAL A 512 10.63 -26.39 8.61
C VAL A 512 10.69 -26.84 7.15
N PHE A 513 11.55 -27.81 6.88
CA PHE A 513 11.78 -28.37 5.54
C PHE A 513 11.46 -29.87 5.51
N ASN A 514 10.80 -30.30 4.42
CA ASN A 514 10.56 -31.70 4.11
C ASN A 514 11.87 -32.40 3.68
N GLU A 515 11.85 -33.73 3.65
CA GLU A 515 13.00 -34.54 3.18
C GLU A 515 13.46 -34.21 1.76
N ASP A 516 12.53 -33.85 0.87
CA ASP A 516 12.82 -33.42 -0.50
C ASP A 516 13.48 -32.02 -0.60
N GLY A 517 13.62 -31.32 0.53
CA GLY A 517 14.17 -29.97 0.61
C GLY A 517 13.14 -28.86 0.36
N THR A 518 11.88 -29.19 0.11
CA THR A 518 10.81 -28.19 -0.01
C THR A 518 10.46 -27.58 1.34
N LEU A 519 10.07 -26.31 1.35
CA LEU A 519 9.64 -25.61 2.55
C LEU A 519 8.26 -26.13 2.99
N ALA A 520 8.24 -26.91 4.07
CA ALA A 520 7.03 -27.51 4.64
C ALA A 520 6.19 -26.45 5.35
N GLU A 521 6.83 -25.70 6.24
CA GLU A 521 6.14 -24.70 7.06
C GLU A 521 7.04 -23.50 7.38
N LEU A 522 6.46 -22.31 7.34
CA LEU A 522 7.14 -21.06 7.67
C LEU A 522 6.21 -20.13 8.43
N LYS A 523 6.54 -19.86 9.70
CA LYS A 523 5.69 -19.14 10.65
C LYS A 523 6.36 -17.88 11.17
N GLY A 524 5.55 -16.83 11.31
CA GLY A 524 5.88 -15.61 12.05
C GLY A 524 6.98 -14.69 11.47
N PHE A 525 7.75 -15.13 10.48
CA PHE A 525 8.77 -14.33 9.78
C PHE A 525 8.19 -13.24 8.87
N GLU A 526 8.99 -12.19 8.66
CA GLU A 526 8.67 -10.98 7.93
C GLU A 526 8.31 -11.26 6.45
N ILE A 527 8.90 -12.27 5.82
CA ILE A 527 8.57 -12.71 4.46
C ILE A 527 7.08 -13.03 4.25
N LYS A 528 6.38 -13.63 5.23
CA LYS A 528 4.94 -13.92 5.15
C LYS A 528 4.04 -12.75 5.54
N ARG A 529 4.57 -11.69 6.15
CA ARG A 529 3.76 -10.57 6.65
C ARG A 529 3.42 -9.60 5.52
N ARG A 530 2.20 -9.04 5.54
CA ARG A 530 1.81 -7.92 4.68
C ARG A 530 2.49 -6.65 5.21
N GLY A 531 3.31 -5.98 4.40
CA GLY A 531 4.13 -4.85 4.84
C GLY A 531 5.61 -5.20 5.06
N GLU A 532 6.29 -4.48 5.97
CA GLU A 532 7.71 -4.64 6.35
C GLU A 532 8.72 -4.16 5.29
N LEU A 533 9.99 -4.13 5.71
CA LEU A 533 11.13 -3.76 4.89
C LEU A 533 11.44 -4.86 3.86
N LYS A 534 11.38 -4.53 2.57
CA LYS A 534 11.56 -5.50 1.47
C LYS A 534 12.94 -6.16 1.50
N LEU A 535 13.99 -5.42 1.84
CA LEU A 535 15.35 -5.95 2.06
C LEU A 535 15.36 -7.19 2.97
N ILE A 536 14.66 -7.14 4.11
CA ILE A 536 14.61 -8.25 5.08
C ILE A 536 13.86 -9.45 4.51
N LYS A 537 12.82 -9.20 3.71
CA LYS A 537 12.03 -10.27 3.09
C LYS A 537 12.87 -11.04 2.06
N VAL A 538 13.61 -10.33 1.21
CA VAL A 538 14.48 -10.94 0.21
C VAL A 538 15.65 -11.66 0.90
N PHE A 539 16.27 -11.03 1.90
CA PHE A 539 17.29 -11.67 2.73
C PHE A 539 16.78 -12.98 3.35
N GLN A 540 15.59 -12.99 3.96
CA GLN A 540 15.00 -14.19 4.53
C GLN A 540 14.72 -15.27 3.50
N ALA A 541 14.18 -14.90 2.32
CA ALA A 541 13.90 -15.84 1.25
C ALA A 541 15.17 -16.58 0.80
N GLU A 542 16.29 -15.86 0.67
CA GLU A 542 17.57 -16.44 0.27
C GLU A 542 18.25 -17.22 1.39
N VAL A 543 18.19 -16.72 2.62
CA VAL A 543 18.87 -17.35 3.77
C VAL A 543 18.26 -18.70 4.14
N PHE A 544 16.93 -18.84 4.08
CA PHE A 544 16.28 -20.08 4.52
C PHE A 544 16.68 -21.29 3.68
N ASP A 545 16.77 -21.13 2.37
CA ASP A 545 17.27 -22.18 1.46
C ASP A 545 18.72 -22.56 1.77
N LYS A 546 19.56 -21.57 2.13
CA LYS A 546 20.97 -21.82 2.43
C LYS A 546 21.26 -22.60 3.71
N PHE A 547 20.31 -22.70 4.63
CA PHE A 547 20.44 -23.56 5.81
C PHE A 547 20.48 -25.07 5.48
N LEU A 548 20.10 -25.46 4.25
CA LEU A 548 20.14 -26.85 3.79
C LEU A 548 21.53 -27.27 3.25
N HIS A 549 22.49 -26.35 3.12
CA HIS A 549 23.85 -26.65 2.66
C HIS A 549 24.82 -26.91 3.82
N GLY A 550 25.99 -27.46 3.50
CA GLY A 550 27.01 -27.83 4.48
C GLY A 550 26.81 -29.24 5.04
N SER A 551 27.93 -29.93 5.30
CA SER A 551 27.97 -31.27 5.89
C SER A 551 28.16 -31.24 7.41
N THR A 552 28.60 -30.11 7.95
CA THR A 552 28.73 -29.83 9.38
C THR A 552 27.92 -28.59 9.78
N LEU A 553 27.68 -28.41 11.07
CA LEU A 553 26.95 -27.25 11.57
C LEU A 553 27.73 -25.95 11.31
N GLU A 554 29.05 -25.99 11.41
CA GLU A 554 29.98 -24.90 11.09
C GLU A 554 29.88 -24.50 9.61
N GLU A 555 29.92 -25.48 8.69
CA GLU A 555 29.78 -25.24 7.25
C GLU A 555 28.41 -24.67 6.89
N CYS A 556 27.35 -25.16 7.54
CA CYS A 556 25.99 -24.63 7.38
C CYS A 556 25.92 -23.14 7.77
N TYR A 557 26.43 -22.78 8.95
CA TYR A 557 26.47 -21.38 9.38
C TYR A 557 27.41 -20.53 8.51
N ALA A 558 28.50 -21.08 7.98
CA ALA A 558 29.39 -20.39 7.05
C ALA A 558 28.69 -20.08 5.70
N ALA A 559 27.93 -21.03 5.15
CA ALA A 559 27.14 -20.82 3.93
C ALA A 559 26.11 -19.71 4.10
N VAL A 560 25.41 -19.71 5.24
CA VAL A 560 24.42 -18.67 5.57
C VAL A 560 25.09 -17.31 5.86
N ALA A 561 26.27 -17.32 6.48
CA ALA A 561 27.05 -16.11 6.71
C ALA A 561 27.56 -15.46 5.42
N SER A 562 27.87 -16.24 4.38
CA SER A 562 28.22 -15.71 3.06
C SER A 562 27.08 -14.84 2.50
N VAL A 563 25.83 -15.30 2.60
CA VAL A 563 24.65 -14.51 2.21
C VAL A 563 24.53 -13.24 3.04
N ALA A 564 24.67 -13.35 4.37
CA ALA A 564 24.61 -12.20 5.26
C ALA A 564 25.67 -11.14 4.95
N ASN A 565 26.91 -11.55 4.67
CA ASN A 565 28.00 -10.65 4.29
C ASN A 565 27.72 -9.95 2.96
N ARG A 566 27.24 -10.67 1.94
CA ARG A 566 26.86 -10.06 0.66
C ARG A 566 25.79 -8.96 0.81
N TRP A 567 24.78 -9.18 1.65
CA TRP A 567 23.76 -8.17 1.93
C TRP A 567 24.30 -7.01 2.79
N LEU A 568 25.26 -7.26 3.67
CA LEU A 568 25.96 -6.19 4.40
C LEU A 568 26.86 -5.37 3.46
N ASP A 569 27.51 -5.99 2.48
CA ASP A 569 28.34 -5.30 1.47
C ASP A 569 27.50 -4.33 0.64
N LEU A 570 26.29 -4.73 0.25
CA LEU A 570 25.34 -3.85 -0.44
C LEU A 570 25.04 -2.58 0.37
N LEU A 571 24.85 -2.70 1.70
CA LEU A 571 24.57 -1.56 2.57
C LEU A 571 25.82 -0.73 2.87
N ASP A 572 26.98 -1.37 3.04
CA ASP A 572 28.25 -0.70 3.34
C ASP A 572 28.77 0.07 2.12
N ASN A 573 28.59 -0.47 0.92
CA ASN A 573 28.87 0.20 -0.36
C ASN A 573 27.76 1.19 -0.77
N GLN A 574 26.74 1.41 0.07
CA GLN A 574 25.62 2.32 -0.21
C GLN A 574 24.92 2.04 -1.55
N GLY A 575 24.88 0.76 -1.95
CA GLY A 575 24.25 0.30 -3.18
C GLY A 575 24.78 0.95 -4.46
N ILE A 576 26.07 1.27 -4.54
CA ILE A 576 26.70 1.88 -5.75
C ILE A 576 26.46 1.03 -7.01
N ASP A 577 26.51 -0.29 -6.88
CA ASP A 577 26.41 -1.23 -8.01
C ASP A 577 24.96 -1.51 -8.48
N ILE A 578 23.98 -0.83 -7.89
CA ILE A 578 22.54 -1.08 -8.11
C ILE A 578 21.87 0.19 -8.65
N SER A 579 20.88 0.05 -9.53
CA SER A 579 20.12 1.22 -10.02
C SER A 579 19.28 1.87 -8.91
N ASP A 580 19.00 3.18 -9.01
CA ASP A 580 18.17 3.88 -8.01
C ASP A 580 16.76 3.27 -7.89
N SER A 581 16.22 2.74 -8.99
CA SER A 581 14.91 2.08 -9.02
C SER A 581 14.89 0.77 -8.22
N GLU A 582 15.92 -0.06 -8.37
CA GLU A 582 16.08 -1.30 -7.63
C GLU A 582 16.40 -1.03 -6.15
N LEU A 583 17.22 -0.02 -5.88
CA LEU A 583 17.55 0.42 -4.52
C LEU A 583 16.30 0.86 -3.75
N LEU A 584 15.45 1.70 -4.34
CA LEU A 584 14.15 2.07 -3.77
C LEU A 584 13.27 0.84 -3.55
N GLY A 585 13.32 -0.12 -4.47
CA GLY A 585 12.71 -1.43 -4.32
C GLY A 585 13.12 -2.12 -3.02
N PHE A 586 14.42 -2.32 -2.77
CA PHE A 586 14.91 -3.02 -1.59
C PHE A 586 14.72 -2.25 -0.28
N ILE A 587 14.95 -0.94 -0.30
CA ILE A 587 15.03 -0.09 0.90
C ILE A 587 13.65 0.45 1.33
N SER A 588 12.63 0.30 0.48
CA SER A 588 11.26 0.68 0.83
C SER A 588 10.65 -0.23 1.90
N GLU A 589 10.00 0.41 2.88
CA GLU A 589 9.15 -0.24 3.88
C GLU A 589 7.69 0.06 3.53
N SER A 590 6.84 -0.94 3.66
CA SER A 590 5.41 -0.79 3.37
C SER A 590 4.58 -1.05 4.63
N SER A 591 3.57 -0.21 4.86
CA SER A 591 2.63 -0.35 5.96
C SER A 591 1.23 0.04 5.49
N THR A 592 0.21 -0.72 5.90
CA THR A 592 -1.18 -0.44 5.53
C THR A 592 -1.92 0.12 6.75
N MET A 593 -2.52 1.31 6.60
CA MET A 593 -3.28 1.94 7.68
C MET A 593 -4.67 1.29 7.79
N SER A 594 -5.03 0.79 8.98
CA SER A 594 -6.32 0.13 9.19
C SER A 594 -7.49 1.10 9.37
N LYS A 595 -7.20 2.36 9.71
CA LYS A 595 -8.18 3.45 9.89
C LYS A 595 -7.82 4.65 9.01
N SER A 596 -8.72 5.63 8.92
CA SER A 596 -8.47 6.88 8.19
C SER A 596 -7.45 7.73 8.95
N LEU A 597 -6.78 8.66 8.27
CA LEU A 597 -5.78 9.53 8.92
C LEU A 597 -6.37 10.34 10.09
N VAL A 598 -7.64 10.74 9.99
CA VAL A 598 -8.37 11.49 11.03
C VAL A 598 -8.55 10.65 12.29
N ASP A 599 -8.87 9.36 12.14
CA ASP A 599 -9.10 8.44 13.27
C ASP A 599 -7.83 8.16 14.09
N TYR A 600 -6.64 8.35 13.50
CA TYR A 600 -5.36 8.19 14.20
C TYR A 600 -4.98 9.42 15.07
N GLY A 601 -5.57 10.59 14.82
CA GLY A 601 -5.35 11.80 15.61
C GLY A 601 -3.87 12.18 15.76
N GLU A 602 -3.39 12.26 17.00
CA GLU A 602 -2.02 12.66 17.37
C GLU A 602 -1.02 11.50 17.43
N GLN A 603 -1.42 10.27 17.10
CA GLN A 603 -0.50 9.12 17.14
C GLN A 603 0.66 9.30 16.17
N LYS A 604 1.89 9.13 16.66
CA LYS A 604 3.11 9.25 15.85
C LYS A 604 3.56 7.87 15.37
N SER A 605 3.56 7.65 14.07
CA SER A 605 4.13 6.45 13.42
C SER A 605 4.64 6.79 12.03
N CYS A 606 5.54 5.98 11.47
CA CYS A 606 6.06 6.17 10.11
C CYS A 606 4.92 6.21 9.08
N ALA A 607 3.92 5.34 9.23
CA ALA A 607 2.75 5.30 8.35
C ALA A 607 1.91 6.59 8.45
N VAL A 608 1.67 7.10 9.67
CA VAL A 608 0.91 8.35 9.87
C VAL A 608 1.66 9.55 9.28
N THR A 609 2.98 9.64 9.49
CA THR A 609 3.80 10.71 8.90
C THR A 609 3.82 10.62 7.38
N THR A 610 3.94 9.40 6.82
CA THR A 610 3.89 9.17 5.37
C THR A 610 2.54 9.60 4.80
N ALA A 611 1.43 9.25 5.45
CA ALA A 611 0.09 9.68 5.06
C ALA A 611 -0.07 11.21 5.12
N LYS A 612 0.41 11.87 6.18
CA LYS A 612 0.42 13.35 6.28
C LYS A 612 1.21 13.99 5.14
N ARG A 613 2.39 13.45 4.82
CA ARG A 613 3.24 13.92 3.71
C ARG A 613 2.60 13.67 2.34
N LEU A 614 1.94 12.52 2.16
CA LEU A 614 1.16 12.23 0.95
C LEU A 614 -0.04 13.17 0.80
N ALA A 615 -0.74 13.51 1.89
CA ALA A 615 -1.83 14.50 1.86
C ALA A 615 -1.32 15.90 1.49
N GLU A 616 -0.16 16.30 2.04
CA GLU A 616 0.47 17.58 1.72
C GLU A 616 0.93 17.64 0.25
N PHE A 617 1.53 16.57 -0.24
CA PHE A 617 2.11 16.47 -1.58
C PHE A 617 1.04 16.25 -2.68
N LEU A 618 0.16 15.27 -2.51
CA LEU A 618 -0.85 14.85 -3.51
C LEU A 618 -2.25 15.44 -3.25
N GLY A 619 -2.50 15.98 -2.06
CA GLY A 619 -3.77 16.57 -1.64
C GLY A 619 -4.59 15.69 -0.69
N ASP A 620 -5.44 16.32 0.12
CA ASP A 620 -6.24 15.67 1.18
C ASP A 620 -7.21 14.58 0.68
N SER A 621 -7.52 14.53 -0.60
CA SER A 621 -8.39 13.48 -1.17
C SER A 621 -7.79 12.07 -1.05
N MET A 622 -6.47 11.94 -0.99
CA MET A 622 -5.78 10.64 -0.92
C MET A 622 -5.89 9.94 0.44
N VAL A 623 -6.15 10.68 1.51
CA VAL A 623 -6.09 10.18 2.91
C VAL A 623 -7.46 10.06 3.58
N LYS A 624 -8.54 10.26 2.83
CA LYS A 624 -9.92 10.17 3.34
C LYS A 624 -10.35 8.74 3.65
N ASP A 625 -9.93 7.81 2.80
CA ASP A 625 -10.36 6.42 2.88
C ASP A 625 -9.47 5.59 3.82
N LYS A 626 -10.06 4.54 4.40
CA LYS A 626 -9.33 3.55 5.21
C LYS A 626 -8.54 2.62 4.29
N GLY A 627 -7.45 2.04 4.78
CA GLY A 627 -6.65 1.08 4.00
C GLY A 627 -5.54 1.71 3.17
N LEU A 628 -5.15 2.96 3.44
CA LEU A 628 -4.07 3.63 2.71
C LEU A 628 -2.77 2.83 2.80
N HIS A 629 -2.22 2.49 1.64
CA HIS A 629 -0.92 1.86 1.52
C HIS A 629 0.18 2.93 1.59
N CYS A 630 0.91 2.95 2.70
CA CYS A 630 2.01 3.87 2.94
C CYS A 630 3.32 3.17 2.64
N GLN A 631 3.93 3.50 1.50
CA GLN A 631 5.27 3.07 1.15
C GLN A 631 6.25 4.22 1.37
N TYR A 632 7.28 3.98 2.18
CA TYR A 632 8.21 5.02 2.62
C TYR A 632 9.64 4.52 2.74
N ILE A 633 10.58 5.46 2.76
CA ILE A 633 11.96 5.29 3.17
C ILE A 633 12.24 6.12 4.43
N VAL A 634 13.30 5.80 5.16
CA VAL A 634 13.73 6.58 6.33
C VAL A 634 14.89 7.47 5.94
N ALA A 635 14.69 8.78 6.06
CA ALA A 635 15.72 9.78 5.77
C ALA A 635 16.66 9.97 6.96
N ARG A 636 17.95 10.24 6.71
CA ARG A 636 18.96 10.53 7.75
C ARG A 636 18.67 11.83 8.49
N GLU A 637 18.28 12.86 7.76
CA GLU A 637 17.99 14.19 8.31
C GLU A 637 16.49 14.39 8.54
N PRO A 638 16.10 15.17 9.58
CA PRO A 638 16.95 15.85 10.56
C PRO A 638 17.49 14.93 11.68
N GLN A 639 18.80 14.97 11.92
CA GLN A 639 19.45 14.22 13.00
C GLN A 639 18.86 14.53 14.39
N GLY A 640 18.80 13.52 15.26
CA GLY A 640 18.22 13.62 16.61
C GLY A 640 16.69 13.51 16.67
N THR A 641 15.99 13.49 15.54
CA THR A 641 14.53 13.26 15.51
C THR A 641 14.15 11.77 15.48
N PRO A 642 13.01 11.39 16.08
CA PRO A 642 12.53 10.00 16.04
C PRO A 642 12.33 9.47 14.61
N VAL A 643 12.57 8.17 14.40
CA VAL A 643 12.39 7.50 13.09
C VAL A 643 11.01 7.76 12.49
N SER A 644 9.96 7.84 13.32
CA SER A 644 8.59 8.09 12.88
C SER A 644 8.39 9.44 12.17
N GLU A 645 9.21 10.45 12.46
CA GLU A 645 9.13 11.79 11.84
C GLU A 645 10.02 11.91 10.58
N ARG A 646 10.93 10.94 10.36
CA ARG A 646 11.87 10.91 9.22
C ARG A 646 11.39 10.08 8.02
N ALA A 647 10.16 9.56 8.07
CA ALA A 647 9.59 8.73 7.00
C ALA A 647 9.20 9.55 5.75
N VAL A 648 9.84 9.32 4.61
CA VAL A 648 9.61 10.01 3.33
C VAL A 648 8.86 9.07 2.37
N PRO A 649 7.73 9.49 1.77
CA PRO A 649 6.97 8.67 0.82
C PRO A 649 7.78 8.39 -0.46
N VAL A 650 7.80 7.14 -0.92
CA VAL A 650 8.55 6.74 -2.14
C VAL A 650 8.03 7.47 -3.39
N ALA A 651 6.74 7.78 -3.43
CA ALA A 651 6.09 8.50 -4.54
C ALA A 651 6.75 9.84 -4.88
N ILE A 652 7.52 10.45 -3.96
CA ILE A 652 8.23 11.71 -4.25
C ILE A 652 9.34 11.53 -5.28
N PHE A 653 9.97 10.35 -5.33
CA PHE A 653 11.08 10.05 -6.26
C PHE A 653 10.60 9.71 -7.67
N GLU A 654 9.29 9.48 -7.85
CA GLU A 654 8.66 9.24 -9.15
C GLU A 654 8.14 10.53 -9.79
N THR A 655 8.37 11.70 -9.17
CA THR A 655 7.83 12.99 -9.60
C THR A 655 8.91 13.93 -10.14
N ASP A 656 8.48 15.03 -10.77
CA ASP A 656 9.38 16.03 -11.34
C ASP A 656 10.45 16.48 -10.33
N ALA A 657 11.69 16.57 -10.79
CA ALA A 657 12.85 16.84 -9.94
C ALA A 657 12.70 18.14 -9.13
N GLU A 658 12.03 19.17 -9.66
CA GLU A 658 11.80 20.43 -8.94
C GLU A 658 10.80 20.29 -7.79
N VAL A 659 9.73 19.53 -7.99
CA VAL A 659 8.71 19.26 -6.97
C VAL A 659 9.31 18.36 -5.88
N ALA A 660 10.04 17.33 -6.29
CA ALA A 660 10.78 16.47 -5.38
C ALA A 660 11.77 17.29 -4.53
N LYS A 661 12.59 18.14 -5.16
CA LYS A 661 13.54 19.03 -4.47
C LYS A 661 12.83 19.93 -3.46
N PHE A 662 11.68 20.53 -3.81
CA PHE A 662 10.92 21.40 -2.89
C PHE A 662 10.47 20.65 -1.62
N TYR A 663 9.79 19.52 -1.77
CA TYR A 663 9.28 18.77 -0.61
C TYR A 663 10.39 18.06 0.18
N LEU A 664 11.43 17.56 -0.48
CA LEU A 664 12.59 16.97 0.21
C LEU A 664 13.34 18.01 1.04
N ARG A 665 13.50 19.24 0.56
CA ARG A 665 14.04 20.36 1.35
C ARG A 665 13.15 20.66 2.57
N LYS A 666 11.83 20.67 2.39
CA LYS A 666 10.87 20.92 3.48
C LYS A 666 10.89 19.82 4.55
N TRP A 667 10.90 18.55 4.13
CA TRP A 667 10.79 17.41 5.04
C TRP A 667 12.11 17.01 5.68
N CYS A 668 13.21 17.03 4.93
CA CYS A 668 14.54 16.64 5.41
C CYS A 668 15.35 17.83 5.94
N LYS A 669 14.90 19.08 5.74
CA LYS A 669 15.58 20.32 6.17
C LYS A 669 17.01 20.47 5.63
N VAL A 670 17.27 19.96 4.43
CA VAL A 670 18.60 19.98 3.76
C VAL A 670 18.65 21.10 2.71
N SER A 671 19.81 21.76 2.56
CA SER A 671 20.00 22.89 1.60
C SER A 671 20.55 22.46 0.22
N THR A 672 21.23 21.32 0.13
CA THR A 672 21.98 20.86 -1.05
C THR A 672 21.17 19.96 -1.98
N GLU A 673 21.64 19.77 -3.22
CA GLU A 673 21.05 18.82 -4.18
C GLU A 673 21.18 17.38 -3.67
N ALA A 674 20.08 16.83 -3.15
CA ALA A 674 20.10 15.55 -2.47
C ALA A 674 19.76 14.40 -3.43
N ASN A 675 20.76 13.59 -3.77
CA ASN A 675 20.56 12.28 -4.40
C ASN A 675 19.93 11.30 -3.37
N ILE A 676 19.16 10.30 -3.81
CA ILE A 676 18.48 9.31 -2.97
C ILE A 676 19.45 8.71 -1.92
N ARG A 677 20.65 8.32 -2.36
CA ARG A 677 21.68 7.74 -1.49
C ARG A 677 22.16 8.66 -0.37
N PHE A 678 22.11 9.98 -0.59
CA PHE A 678 22.45 10.96 0.44
C PHE A 678 21.32 11.15 1.46
N ILE A 679 20.06 11.00 1.02
CA ILE A 679 18.88 11.14 1.88
C ILE A 679 18.73 9.95 2.81
N LEU A 680 19.06 8.74 2.34
CA LEU A 680 18.86 7.50 3.08
C LEU A 680 19.67 7.43 4.38
N ASP A 681 19.01 6.97 5.44
CA ASP A 681 19.67 6.60 6.69
C ASP A 681 20.24 5.17 6.60
N TRP A 682 21.41 5.01 5.97
CA TRP A 682 22.09 3.72 5.85
C TRP A 682 22.33 3.04 7.21
N SER A 683 22.55 3.82 8.27
CA SER A 683 22.76 3.29 9.62
C SER A 683 21.51 2.61 10.18
N TYR A 684 20.33 3.18 9.93
CA TYR A 684 19.04 2.58 10.29
C TYR A 684 18.83 1.24 9.57
N TYR A 685 19.04 1.19 8.25
CA TYR A 685 18.86 -0.03 7.47
C TYR A 685 19.87 -1.11 7.83
N LYS A 686 21.14 -0.72 8.06
CA LYS A 686 22.18 -1.63 8.56
C LYS A 686 21.80 -2.19 9.93
N GLN A 687 21.33 -1.36 10.87
CA GLN A 687 20.89 -1.83 12.19
C GLN A 687 19.70 -2.79 12.09
N ARG A 688 18.72 -2.54 11.20
CA ARG A 688 17.58 -3.43 10.95
C ARG A 688 18.04 -4.79 10.40
N LEU A 689 18.94 -4.79 9.41
CA LEU A 689 19.51 -6.02 8.85
C LEU A 689 20.37 -6.77 9.87
N SER A 690 21.27 -6.09 10.57
CA SER A 690 22.08 -6.66 11.66
C SER A 690 21.20 -7.26 12.74
N SER A 691 20.06 -6.63 13.07
CA SER A 691 19.11 -7.20 14.02
C SER A 691 18.44 -8.48 13.49
N ALA A 692 18.21 -8.61 12.19
CA ALA A 692 17.69 -9.85 11.61
C ALA A 692 18.77 -10.96 11.60
N ILE A 693 20.00 -10.60 11.21
CA ILE A 693 21.18 -11.49 11.25
C ILE A 693 21.44 -12.00 12.68
N GLN A 694 21.35 -11.12 13.69
CA GLN A 694 21.48 -11.52 15.09
C GLN A 694 20.46 -12.58 15.49
N LYS A 695 19.18 -12.33 15.19
CA LYS A 695 18.09 -13.23 15.57
C LYS A 695 18.14 -14.58 14.84
N ILE A 696 18.51 -14.59 13.56
CA ILE A 696 18.42 -15.78 12.71
C ILE A 696 19.73 -16.59 12.68
N ILE A 697 20.88 -15.92 12.77
CA ILE A 697 22.18 -16.52 12.49
C ILE A 697 23.06 -16.50 13.74
N THR A 698 23.47 -15.30 14.22
CA THR A 698 24.61 -15.22 15.14
C THR A 698 24.29 -15.61 16.58
N ILE A 699 23.11 -15.24 17.10
CA ILE A 699 22.69 -15.65 18.45
C ILE A 699 22.40 -17.16 18.49
N PRO A 700 21.64 -17.75 17.53
CA PRO A 700 21.49 -19.21 17.46
C PRO A 700 22.82 -19.97 17.33
N ALA A 701 23.73 -19.50 16.47
CA ALA A 701 25.08 -20.09 16.31
C ALA A 701 25.84 -20.13 17.64
N ALA A 702 25.87 -19.02 18.37
CA ALA A 702 26.52 -18.95 19.69
C ALA A 702 25.85 -19.87 20.71
N MET A 703 24.52 -19.98 20.69
CA MET A 703 23.78 -20.86 21.60
C MET A 703 24.05 -22.35 21.32
N GLN A 704 24.39 -22.70 20.07
CA GLN A 704 24.84 -24.02 19.63
C GLN A 704 26.37 -24.21 19.68
N LYS A 705 27.10 -23.30 20.33
CA LYS A 705 28.57 -23.34 20.52
C LYS A 705 29.40 -23.16 19.24
N ILE A 706 28.85 -22.49 18.24
CA ILE A 706 29.59 -22.07 17.03
C ILE A 706 30.10 -20.64 17.25
N SER A 707 31.33 -20.38 16.79
CA SER A 707 31.90 -19.02 16.81
C SER A 707 31.06 -18.09 15.94
N ASN A 708 31.13 -16.77 16.18
CA ASN A 708 30.31 -15.82 15.44
C ASN A 708 30.61 -15.92 13.92
N PRO A 709 29.67 -16.44 13.10
CA PRO A 709 29.93 -16.68 11.69
C PRO A 709 29.90 -15.39 10.87
N VAL A 710 29.36 -14.28 11.43
CA VAL A 710 29.35 -12.95 10.82
C VAL A 710 30.01 -11.95 11.77
N PRO A 711 31.36 -11.87 11.81
CA PRO A 711 32.09 -11.02 12.76
C PRO A 711 31.76 -9.52 12.67
N ARG A 712 31.32 -9.05 11.50
CA ARG A 712 30.87 -7.66 11.27
C ARG A 712 29.66 -7.27 12.11
N VAL A 713 28.89 -8.25 12.58
CA VAL A 713 27.72 -8.06 13.44
C VAL A 713 28.06 -8.59 14.83
N LEU A 714 28.34 -7.66 15.75
CA LEU A 714 28.69 -8.00 17.13
C LEU A 714 27.50 -8.62 17.88
N HIS A 715 27.81 -9.51 18.81
CA HIS A 715 26.82 -10.08 19.72
C HIS A 715 26.40 -9.06 20.79
N PRO A 716 25.19 -9.18 21.34
CA PRO A 716 24.83 -8.47 22.57
C PRO A 716 25.74 -8.87 23.74
N ASP A 717 26.04 -7.93 24.63
CA ASP A 717 26.98 -8.12 25.75
C ASP A 717 26.64 -9.32 26.65
N TRP A 718 25.34 -9.54 26.91
CA TRP A 718 24.85 -10.64 27.74
C TRP A 718 25.19 -12.02 27.15
N LEU A 719 25.27 -12.13 25.82
CA LEU A 719 25.51 -13.41 25.15
C LEU A 719 26.95 -13.88 25.38
N HIS A 720 27.91 -12.96 25.38
CA HIS A 720 29.31 -13.29 25.71
C HIS A 720 29.46 -13.83 27.13
N LYS A 721 28.73 -13.25 28.09
CA LYS A 721 28.68 -13.76 29.46
C LYS A 721 28.13 -15.19 29.50
N LYS A 722 27.02 -15.44 28.82
CA LYS A 722 26.34 -16.75 28.79
C LYS A 722 27.16 -17.85 28.09
N VAL A 723 27.85 -17.51 27.01
CA VAL A 723 28.76 -18.45 26.32
C VAL A 723 29.91 -18.84 27.27
N ARG A 724 30.54 -17.87 27.94
CA ARG A 724 31.57 -18.15 28.96
C ARG A 724 31.04 -18.99 30.11
N GLU A 725 29.84 -18.71 30.63
CA GLU A 725 29.19 -19.53 31.66
C GLU A 725 28.90 -20.96 31.18
N LYS A 726 28.56 -21.15 29.90
CA LYS A 726 28.32 -22.48 29.32
C LYS A 726 29.61 -23.27 29.07
N ASP A 727 30.72 -22.57 28.80
CA ASP A 727 32.04 -23.15 28.55
C ASP A 727 32.88 -23.34 29.82
N ASP A 728 32.47 -22.74 30.94
CA ASP A 728 33.12 -22.92 32.24
C ASP A 728 32.97 -24.38 32.72
N ARG A 729 34.12 -25.05 32.90
CA ARG A 729 34.22 -26.44 33.37
C ARG A 729 33.83 -26.57 34.84
N PHE A 730 33.87 -25.48 35.62
CA PHE A 730 33.56 -25.47 37.05
C PHE A 730 32.23 -24.77 37.33
N ARG A 731 31.12 -25.43 36.98
CA ARG A 731 29.77 -24.92 37.29
C ARG A 731 29.56 -24.80 38.80
N GLN A 732 29.46 -23.58 39.33
CA GLN A 732 28.91 -23.35 40.66
C GLN A 732 27.40 -23.67 40.61
N ARG A 733 26.99 -24.80 41.19
CA ARG A 733 25.56 -25.18 41.29
C ARG A 733 24.83 -24.08 42.07
N LYS A 734 23.65 -23.64 41.60
CA LYS A 734 22.84 -22.69 42.40
C LYS A 734 22.44 -23.40 43.68
N LEU A 735 22.50 -22.71 44.81
CA LEU A 735 22.15 -23.28 46.13
C LEU A 735 20.78 -23.98 46.13
N ARG A 736 19.84 -23.49 45.31
CA ARG A 736 18.49 -24.05 45.15
C ARG A 736 18.47 -25.43 44.51
N ASP A 737 19.45 -25.75 43.66
CA ASP A 737 19.58 -27.05 43.00
C ASP A 737 20.20 -28.10 43.93
N MET A 738 20.70 -27.69 45.11
CA MET A 738 21.22 -28.57 46.15
C MET A 738 20.15 -28.97 47.19
N PHE A 739 18.97 -28.34 47.16
CA PHE A 739 17.86 -28.64 48.07
C PHE A 739 16.63 -29.08 47.29
N SER A 740 16.36 -30.39 47.31
CA SER A 740 15.07 -30.93 46.85
C SER A 740 13.98 -30.54 47.87
N PRO A 741 12.82 -30.00 47.46
CA PRO A 741 11.71 -29.78 48.37
C PRO A 741 11.19 -31.13 48.87
N LEU A 742 11.12 -31.30 50.20
CA LEU A 742 10.48 -32.46 50.82
C LEU A 742 9.01 -32.53 50.40
N ASN A 743 8.58 -33.72 49.94
CA ASN A 743 7.17 -34.06 49.71
C ASN A 743 6.35 -33.71 50.96
N LYS A 744 5.44 -32.75 50.84
CA LYS A 744 4.38 -32.51 51.82
C LYS A 744 3.09 -33.13 51.29
N ASP A 745 2.91 -34.40 51.62
CA ASP A 745 1.58 -34.96 51.86
C ASP A 745 1.66 -35.83 53.11
N MET A 746 1.02 -35.36 54.18
CA MET A 746 0.43 -36.11 55.31
C MET A 746 0.06 -35.11 56.43
N GLY A 747 -1.24 -35.02 56.75
CA GLY A 747 -1.72 -34.76 58.12
C GLY A 747 -1.91 -33.30 58.55
N MET A 748 -3.18 -32.93 58.67
CA MET A 748 -3.73 -31.72 59.27
C MET A 748 -3.67 -31.76 60.82
N HIS A 749 -3.26 -30.68 61.51
CA HIS A 749 -3.89 -30.14 62.74
C HIS A 749 -3.21 -28.85 63.28
N ASN A 750 -4.06 -27.95 63.76
CA ASN A 750 -3.81 -26.60 64.32
C ASN A 750 -2.79 -26.54 65.48
N LEU A 751 -2.09 -25.40 65.64
CA LEU A 751 -2.07 -24.55 66.85
C LEU A 751 -1.18 -23.30 66.69
N ASN A 752 -1.56 -22.26 67.42
CA ASN A 752 -1.05 -20.88 67.41
C ASN A 752 0.45 -20.71 67.74
N GLY A 753 1.05 -19.72 67.09
CA GLY A 753 1.82 -18.63 67.71
C GLY A 753 3.08 -18.96 68.50
N THR A 754 4.23 -18.65 67.90
CA THR A 754 5.35 -17.95 68.56
C THR A 754 6.19 -17.26 67.48
N GLY A 755 6.46 -15.98 67.70
CA GLY A 755 7.38 -15.20 66.88
C GLY A 755 8.80 -15.23 67.46
N ASP A 756 9.73 -14.92 66.56
CA ASP A 756 10.84 -13.99 66.73
C ASP A 756 12.28 -14.55 66.78
N ILE A 757 13.13 -13.80 66.06
CA ILE A 757 14.57 -13.51 66.20
C ILE A 757 15.12 -13.23 64.78
N GLU A 758 15.08 -11.96 64.39
CA GLU A 758 16.15 -11.17 63.73
C GLU A 758 15.56 -9.82 63.27
N ASP A 759 15.01 -9.08 64.24
CA ASP A 759 14.97 -7.61 64.24
C ASP A 759 16.02 -7.16 65.26
N LEU A 760 17.25 -6.85 64.81
CA LEU A 760 18.19 -6.07 65.59
C LEU A 760 18.67 -4.86 64.78
N LEU A 761 18.08 -3.72 65.15
CA LEU A 761 18.59 -2.36 65.03
C LEU A 761 18.53 -1.71 63.63
N THR A 762 17.93 -0.54 63.39
CA THR A 762 17.22 0.47 64.20
C THR A 762 16.77 1.52 63.18
N SER A 763 15.62 2.15 63.38
CA SER A 763 15.28 3.43 62.74
C SER A 763 15.12 4.47 63.85
N ASP A 764 15.90 5.56 63.84
CA ASP A 764 15.36 6.87 64.19
C ASP A 764 16.23 8.06 63.70
N LYS A 765 15.56 9.21 63.56
CA LYS A 765 15.98 10.51 63.02
C LYS A 765 16.61 11.42 64.10
N GLY A 766 17.43 12.42 63.71
CA GLY A 766 17.54 13.69 64.48
C GLY A 766 18.86 14.48 64.47
N LEU A 767 18.97 15.47 63.57
CA LEU A 767 19.43 16.89 63.71
C LEU A 767 20.57 17.36 64.68
N ARG A 768 21.42 18.30 64.14
CA ARG A 768 22.34 19.33 64.75
C ARG A 768 23.83 18.94 64.85
N LYS A 769 24.74 19.50 64.02
CA LYS A 769 25.44 20.83 64.00
C LYS A 769 26.86 20.78 64.61
N THR A 770 27.75 21.61 64.03
CA THR A 770 29.06 22.15 64.50
C THR A 770 30.39 21.36 64.34
N THR A 771 31.14 21.76 63.29
CA THR A 771 32.52 22.32 63.25
C THR A 771 33.73 21.75 64.03
N ALA A 772 34.87 21.74 63.29
CA ALA A 772 36.30 21.81 63.66
C ALA A 772 37.08 20.49 63.40
N SER A 773 38.31 20.42 62.87
CA SER A 773 39.29 21.36 62.29
C SER A 773 40.58 20.56 61.93
N HIS A 774 41.31 20.97 60.88
CA HIS A 774 42.76 20.74 60.58
C HIS A 774 43.30 19.30 60.39
N GLY A 775 44.24 18.96 59.49
CA GLY A 775 45.13 19.58 58.46
C GLY A 775 45.80 18.39 57.70
N PHE A 776 46.42 18.44 56.51
CA PHE A 776 47.43 19.34 55.96
C PHE A 776 47.57 19.20 54.41
N ASN A 777 47.97 20.32 53.78
CA ASN A 777 48.50 20.63 52.42
C ASN A 777 49.38 19.55 51.74
N ILE A 778 49.61 19.55 50.42
CA ILE A 778 50.30 20.52 49.51
C ILE A 778 49.77 20.24 48.07
N GLY A 779 49.49 21.14 47.11
CA GLY A 779 49.88 22.49 46.68
C GLY A 779 49.86 22.43 45.12
N LYS A 780 49.57 23.42 44.26
CA LYS A 780 49.45 24.90 44.30
C LYS A 780 48.78 25.32 42.95
N GLU A 781 47.81 26.25 42.99
CA GLU A 781 47.85 27.64 42.43
C GLU A 781 47.63 27.75 40.89
N ASN A 782 46.88 28.68 40.31
CA ASN A 782 46.14 29.86 40.80
C ASN A 782 45.08 30.32 39.77
N HIS A 783 43.98 30.82 40.31
CA HIS A 783 42.88 31.67 39.76
C HIS A 783 43.41 33.06 39.27
N PRO A 784 42.61 34.07 38.76
CA PRO A 784 41.22 34.34 39.17
C PRO A 784 40.24 35.14 38.26
N ASN A 785 38.97 35.09 38.71
CA ASN A 785 37.92 36.13 38.79
C ASN A 785 37.34 36.79 37.52
N GLY A 786 36.04 37.12 37.44
CA GLY A 786 34.98 37.08 38.46
C GLY A 786 33.64 37.54 37.89
N SER A 787 32.55 37.07 38.51
CA SER A 787 31.15 37.52 38.37
C SER A 787 30.92 38.86 39.12
N PRO A 788 29.79 39.63 39.03
CA PRO A 788 28.42 39.14 39.33
C PRO A 788 27.23 39.87 38.64
N SER A 789 26.02 39.40 38.99
CA SER A 789 24.66 39.84 38.62
C SER A 789 24.24 41.22 39.16
N ALA A 790 23.41 42.00 38.42
CA ALA A 790 22.37 42.91 38.98
C ALA A 790 21.42 43.50 37.90
N LYS A 791 20.24 43.92 38.37
CA LYS A 791 19.04 44.42 37.67
C LYS A 791 19.14 45.87 37.13
N ALA A 792 18.23 46.15 36.18
CA ALA A 792 17.39 47.38 36.05
C ALA A 792 17.76 48.51 35.05
N SER A 793 16.72 48.88 34.29
CA SER A 793 16.28 50.24 33.84
C SER A 793 16.98 51.04 32.72
N LEU A 794 16.16 51.33 31.69
CA LEU A 794 15.91 52.56 30.91
C LEU A 794 17.04 53.55 30.53
N GLY A 795 17.05 53.93 29.24
CA GLY A 795 17.52 55.22 28.68
C GLY A 795 18.27 55.08 27.34
N HIS A 796 17.62 55.23 26.17
CA HIS A 796 17.76 56.38 25.24
C HIS A 796 19.19 56.98 25.18
N CYS A 797 19.90 57.10 24.03
CA CYS A 797 19.50 57.80 22.81
C CYS A 797 20.52 57.57 21.66
N LYS A 798 19.99 57.42 20.43
CA LYS A 798 20.38 58.05 19.13
C LYS A 798 21.85 58.15 18.68
N ASN A 799 22.17 57.51 17.55
CA ASN A 799 22.32 58.12 16.20
C ASN A 799 22.75 57.03 15.20
N GLN A 800 21.97 56.74 14.14
CA GLN A 800 22.02 57.36 12.79
C GLN A 800 23.38 57.09 12.11
N GLN A 801 23.52 56.34 11.00
CA GLN A 801 22.92 56.52 9.65
C GLN A 801 23.06 55.21 8.83
N LYS A 802 21.96 54.73 8.19
CA LYS A 802 21.66 54.68 6.73
C LYS A 802 22.47 53.66 5.90
N SER A 803 21.93 52.87 4.97
CA SER A 803 20.55 52.62 4.50
C SER A 803 20.56 51.62 3.33
N VAL A 804 19.59 50.68 3.31
CA VAL A 804 18.69 50.29 2.18
C VAL A 804 19.35 49.63 0.94
N ILE A 805 18.95 48.42 0.51
CA ILE A 805 17.77 48.15 -0.36
C ILE A 805 17.01 46.88 0.05
N ARG A 806 15.67 47.01 0.03
CA ARG A 806 14.62 46.03 0.31
C ARG A 806 14.40 45.04 -0.85
N SER A 807 14.09 43.78 -0.51
CA SER A 807 13.12 42.98 -1.26
C SER A 807 12.05 42.46 -0.29
N ASN A 808 10.80 42.84 -0.57
CA ASN A 808 9.62 42.49 0.19
C ASN A 808 9.06 41.15 -0.32
N GLU A 809 8.97 40.13 0.54
CA GLU A 809 7.81 39.23 0.62
C GLU A 809 7.71 38.67 2.07
N PRO A 810 6.55 38.75 2.74
CA PRO A 810 6.42 38.23 4.09
C PRO A 810 6.03 36.74 4.09
N LEU A 811 6.85 35.94 4.77
CA LEU A 811 6.47 34.64 5.33
C LEU A 811 5.20 34.82 6.18
N ARG A 812 4.15 34.02 5.93
CA ARG A 812 2.99 33.93 6.83
C ARG A 812 2.71 32.49 7.24
N ASP A 813 2.46 32.40 8.54
CA ASP A 813 2.10 31.28 9.38
C ASP A 813 0.68 30.79 9.07
N ASP A 814 0.48 29.48 8.92
CA ASP A 814 -0.73 28.83 8.37
C ASP A 814 -1.64 28.28 9.51
N SER A 815 -1.81 29.04 10.59
CA SER A 815 -2.48 28.56 11.83
C SER A 815 -3.60 29.46 12.37
N ALA A 816 -4.45 30.01 11.50
CA ALA A 816 -5.74 30.59 11.91
C ALA A 816 -6.80 30.46 10.80
N ASP A 817 -7.57 29.37 10.82
CA ASP A 817 -8.81 29.26 10.05
C ASP A 817 -9.90 30.10 10.75
N GLU A 818 -10.13 31.33 10.30
CA GLU A 818 -11.35 32.07 10.62
C GLU A 818 -12.53 31.49 9.81
N ILE A 819 -13.41 30.78 10.50
CA ILE A 819 -14.70 30.33 9.96
C ILE A 819 -15.63 31.55 9.93
N VAL A 820 -15.57 32.34 8.86
CA VAL A 820 -16.58 33.36 8.58
C VAL A 820 -17.82 32.66 8.03
N ASP A 821 -18.91 32.67 8.81
CA ASP A 821 -20.18 32.06 8.41
C ASP A 821 -20.85 32.88 7.29
N ARG A 822 -21.30 32.18 6.25
CA ARG A 822 -21.92 32.73 5.03
C ARG A 822 -23.19 33.51 5.34
N SER A 823 -23.86 33.16 6.44
CA SER A 823 -25.12 33.78 6.86
C SER A 823 -24.93 35.15 7.54
N THR A 824 -23.77 35.38 8.16
CA THR A 824 -23.46 36.59 8.94
C THR A 824 -22.54 37.57 8.22
N ASP A 825 -21.58 37.11 7.41
CA ASP A 825 -20.73 37.99 6.59
C ASP A 825 -20.35 37.32 5.25
N TYR A 826 -21.20 37.51 4.25
CA TYR A 826 -20.97 37.02 2.90
C TYR A 826 -19.76 37.66 2.23
N GLN A 827 -19.44 38.92 2.55
CA GLN A 827 -18.34 39.67 1.94
C GLN A 827 -17.00 39.11 2.41
N GLY A 828 -16.83 38.92 3.72
CA GLY A 828 -15.63 38.32 4.33
C GLY A 828 -15.44 36.86 3.89
N TRP A 829 -16.52 36.07 3.84
CA TRP A 829 -16.49 34.71 3.29
C TRP A 829 -16.07 34.68 1.82
N LEU A 830 -16.59 35.60 1.00
CA LEU A 830 -16.29 35.67 -0.43
C LEU A 830 -14.84 36.10 -0.67
N GLU A 831 -14.29 37.01 0.13
CA GLU A 831 -12.88 37.40 0.05
C GLU A 831 -11.94 36.26 0.43
N ALA A 832 -12.22 35.55 1.53
CA ALA A 832 -11.47 34.37 1.93
C ALA A 832 -11.53 33.28 0.83
N ARG A 833 -12.71 33.05 0.23
CA ARG A 833 -12.86 32.11 -0.88
C ARG A 833 -12.19 32.56 -2.17
N LYS A 834 -12.24 33.85 -2.52
CA LYS A 834 -11.51 34.40 -3.66
C LYS A 834 -10.00 34.26 -3.47
N ARG A 835 -9.46 34.47 -2.26
CA ARG A 835 -8.04 34.20 -1.95
C ARG A 835 -7.70 32.73 -2.11
N LYS A 836 -8.51 31.83 -1.55
CA LYS A 836 -8.31 30.37 -1.70
C LYS A 836 -8.43 29.92 -3.16
N TRP A 837 -9.40 30.41 -3.90
CA TRP A 837 -9.56 30.10 -5.33
C TRP A 837 -8.43 30.69 -6.17
N LYS A 838 -7.95 31.89 -5.83
CA LYS A 838 -6.77 32.48 -6.46
C LYS A 838 -5.55 31.60 -6.21
N TYR A 839 -5.29 31.19 -4.97
CA TYR A 839 -4.22 30.26 -4.61
C TYR A 839 -4.33 28.91 -5.33
N VAL A 840 -5.52 28.28 -5.34
CA VAL A 840 -5.76 27.03 -6.07
C VAL A 840 -5.61 27.20 -7.59
N ARG A 841 -6.01 28.36 -8.13
CA ARG A 841 -5.83 28.69 -9.56
C ARG A 841 -4.36 28.94 -9.88
N GLU A 842 -3.61 29.60 -9.00
CA GLU A 842 -2.16 29.81 -9.09
C GLU A 842 -1.43 28.47 -9.05
N GLN A 843 -1.80 27.58 -8.12
CA GLN A 843 -1.32 26.19 -8.04
C GLN A 843 -1.63 25.41 -9.31
N LYS A 844 -2.86 25.48 -9.84
CA LYS A 844 -3.22 24.85 -11.14
C LYS A 844 -2.47 25.48 -12.32
N LYS A 845 -2.23 26.79 -12.32
CA LYS A 845 -1.46 27.51 -13.35
C LYS A 845 0.02 27.15 -13.29
N ARG A 846 0.61 27.04 -12.09
CA ARG A 846 1.97 26.54 -11.86
C ARG A 846 2.11 25.07 -12.25
N ARG A 847 1.09 24.23 -11.99
CA ARG A 847 1.03 22.85 -12.51
C ARG A 847 0.93 22.80 -14.04
N ARG A 848 0.22 23.74 -14.68
CA ARG A 848 0.11 23.82 -16.16
C ARG A 848 1.34 24.42 -16.84
N LEU A 849 1.98 25.41 -16.23
CA LEU A 849 3.22 26.02 -16.72
C LEU A 849 4.45 25.15 -16.42
N GLY A 850 4.46 24.46 -15.28
CA GLY A 850 5.44 23.41 -14.97
C GLY A 850 5.31 22.24 -15.95
N ALA A 851 4.08 21.77 -16.22
CA ALA A 851 3.82 20.77 -17.26
C ALA A 851 4.11 21.25 -18.71
N ALA A 852 4.33 22.55 -18.93
CA ALA A 852 4.73 23.10 -20.23
C ALA A 852 6.26 23.31 -20.36
N ALA A 853 7.00 23.27 -19.24
CA ALA A 853 8.46 23.35 -19.22
C ALA A 853 9.14 21.98 -19.03
N SER A 854 8.39 20.96 -18.59
CA SER A 854 8.79 19.56 -18.52
C SER A 854 8.27 18.77 -19.74
N SER A 855 8.73 19.12 -20.95
CA SER A 855 8.51 18.35 -22.18
C SER A 855 9.81 17.58 -22.52
N GLU A 856 10.07 16.56 -21.69
CA GLU A 856 10.77 15.34 -22.10
C GLU A 856 9.88 14.18 -21.64
N GLY A 857 8.88 13.85 -22.46
CA GLY A 857 7.89 12.80 -22.21
C GLY A 857 6.51 13.15 -22.78
N PRO A 858 5.79 12.23 -23.45
CA PRO A 858 4.59 12.57 -24.21
C PRO A 858 3.45 13.03 -23.28
N SER A 859 2.94 14.22 -23.59
CA SER A 859 2.00 14.98 -22.77
C SER A 859 0.67 14.26 -22.53
N ASN A 860 0.37 14.10 -21.25
CA ASN A 860 -0.85 13.51 -20.71
C ASN A 860 -1.95 14.57 -20.59
N ASN A 861 -2.99 14.48 -21.43
CA ASN A 861 -4.28 15.15 -21.23
C ASN A 861 -5.21 14.27 -20.36
N LEU A 862 -4.88 14.01 -19.09
CA LEU A 862 -5.78 13.25 -18.19
C LEU A 862 -5.77 13.78 -16.74
N PHE A 863 -6.18 15.04 -16.57
CA PHE A 863 -6.77 15.52 -15.29
C PHE A 863 -8.18 16.11 -15.48
N SER A 864 -9.00 15.48 -16.32
CA SER A 864 -10.46 15.77 -16.36
C SER A 864 -11.39 14.56 -16.48
N ALA A 865 -10.89 13.31 -16.43
CA ALA A 865 -11.75 12.12 -16.53
C ALA A 865 -11.58 11.16 -15.35
N ARG A 866 -11.81 11.63 -14.12
CA ARG A 866 -12.22 10.78 -12.98
C ARG A 866 -12.77 11.64 -11.83
N ASN A 867 -13.92 12.25 -12.10
CA ASN A 867 -14.97 12.56 -11.13
C ASN A 867 -16.27 12.80 -11.91
N VAL A 868 -16.73 11.77 -12.63
CA VAL A 868 -18.12 11.70 -13.11
C VAL A 868 -18.64 10.30 -12.79
N SER A 869 -18.66 9.98 -11.51
CA SER A 869 -19.47 8.91 -10.96
C SER A 869 -19.81 9.34 -9.54
N GLN A 870 -21.03 9.87 -9.38
CA GLN A 870 -21.63 10.51 -8.19
C GLN A 870 -21.47 12.04 -8.07
N LEU A 871 -22.24 12.77 -8.88
CA LEU A 871 -23.01 13.98 -8.51
C LEU A 871 -24.00 14.26 -9.66
N HIS A 872 -25.18 13.65 -9.58
CA HIS A 872 -26.26 13.79 -10.57
C HIS A 872 -27.06 15.08 -10.36
N GLY A 873 -26.47 16.22 -10.72
CA GLY A 873 -27.21 17.47 -10.80
C GLY A 873 -26.42 18.54 -11.56
N ASN A 874 -26.91 18.92 -12.74
CA ASN A 874 -26.52 20.13 -13.51
C ASN A 874 -25.35 20.08 -14.53
N SER A 875 -24.66 18.95 -14.79
CA SER A 875 -23.61 18.91 -15.85
C SER A 875 -24.15 18.71 -17.29
N ARG A 876 -25.41 18.27 -17.44
CA ARG A 876 -25.95 17.82 -18.73
C ARG A 876 -26.16 18.92 -19.80
N ASN A 877 -26.20 20.20 -19.39
CA ASN A 877 -26.50 21.30 -20.31
C ASN A 877 -25.27 21.96 -20.97
N ARG A 878 -24.04 21.68 -20.49
CA ARG A 878 -22.81 22.25 -21.08
C ARG A 878 -22.08 21.30 -22.03
N SER A 879 -22.19 19.98 -21.84
CA SER A 879 -21.56 18.99 -22.73
C SER A 879 -22.19 18.98 -24.12
N THR A 880 -23.50 19.22 -24.22
CA THR A 880 -24.26 19.24 -25.48
C THR A 880 -23.86 20.38 -26.43
N PHE A 881 -23.33 21.50 -25.92
CA PHE A 881 -22.86 22.61 -26.76
C PHE A 881 -21.51 22.29 -27.43
N PHE A 882 -20.54 21.75 -26.67
CA PHE A 882 -19.24 21.33 -27.21
C PHE A 882 -19.37 20.12 -28.13
N GLN A 883 -20.26 19.19 -27.81
CA GLN A 883 -20.50 17.99 -28.62
C GLN A 883 -21.06 18.32 -30.02
N LYS A 884 -21.86 19.40 -30.16
CA LYS A 884 -22.34 19.87 -31.47
C LYS A 884 -21.24 20.48 -32.34
N GLN A 885 -20.35 21.29 -31.75
CA GLN A 885 -19.21 21.89 -32.47
C GLN A 885 -18.14 20.84 -32.83
N GLU A 886 -17.91 19.86 -31.97
CA GLU A 886 -17.01 18.73 -32.24
C GLU A 886 -17.53 17.85 -33.38
N LEU A 887 -18.83 17.53 -33.40
CA LEU A 887 -19.43 16.74 -34.49
C LEU A 887 -19.33 17.44 -35.87
N SER A 888 -19.37 18.77 -35.91
CA SER A 888 -19.16 19.56 -37.13
C SER A 888 -17.77 19.32 -37.72
N LEU A 889 -16.72 19.33 -36.89
CA LEU A 889 -15.34 19.07 -37.33
C LEU A 889 -15.13 17.63 -37.85
N PHE A 890 -15.80 16.63 -37.28
CA PHE A 890 -15.67 15.24 -37.76
C PHE A 890 -16.41 14.97 -39.08
N ARG A 891 -17.44 15.75 -39.40
CA ARG A 891 -18.32 15.51 -40.57
C ARG A 891 -17.98 16.39 -41.76
N SER A 892 -17.53 17.62 -41.50
CA SER A 892 -17.31 18.65 -42.52
C SER A 892 -15.91 18.62 -43.15
N HIS A 893 -15.76 19.30 -44.28
CA HIS A 893 -14.47 19.58 -44.89
C HIS A 893 -13.82 20.77 -44.22
N TRP A 894 -12.56 20.62 -43.86
CA TRP A 894 -11.75 21.64 -43.22
C TRP A 894 -11.11 22.51 -44.28
N GLN A 895 -11.44 23.80 -44.31
CA GLN A 895 -10.76 24.78 -45.16
C GLN A 895 -9.62 25.40 -44.35
N ILE A 896 -8.39 25.03 -44.67
CA ILE A 896 -7.20 25.44 -43.94
C ILE A 896 -6.75 26.82 -44.43
N ILE A 897 -6.78 27.79 -43.52
CA ILE A 897 -6.37 29.17 -43.81
C ILE A 897 -4.87 29.35 -43.55
N GLN A 898 -4.38 28.91 -42.38
CA GLN A 898 -2.97 29.02 -41.94
C GLN A 898 -2.56 27.82 -41.08
N LEU A 899 -1.28 27.45 -41.12
CA LEU A 899 -0.61 26.77 -40.01
C LEU A 899 0.31 27.77 -39.31
N ALA A 900 0.06 28.03 -38.03
CA ALA A 900 0.90 28.91 -37.22
C ALA A 900 1.79 28.05 -36.28
N PRO A 901 3.09 28.34 -36.15
CA PRO A 901 3.95 27.60 -35.23
C PRO A 901 3.52 27.79 -33.78
N SER A 902 3.56 26.70 -32.99
CA SER A 902 3.34 26.73 -31.54
C SER A 902 4.66 26.95 -30.78
N THR A 903 4.57 27.16 -29.46
CA THR A 903 5.73 27.14 -28.56
C THR A 903 6.32 25.74 -28.40
N LEU A 904 5.53 24.69 -28.67
CA LEU A 904 5.96 23.29 -28.60
C LEU A 904 6.53 22.82 -29.95
N PRO A 905 7.73 22.21 -29.99
CA PRO A 905 8.32 21.68 -31.22
C PRO A 905 7.42 20.62 -31.87
N GLY A 906 7.22 20.69 -33.19
CA GLY A 906 6.39 19.74 -33.92
C GLY A 906 4.88 19.91 -33.75
N ARG A 907 4.42 20.88 -32.95
CA ARG A 907 3.00 21.23 -32.84
C ARG A 907 2.72 22.56 -33.54
N PHE A 908 1.69 22.57 -34.38
CA PHE A 908 1.22 23.74 -35.11
C PHE A 908 -0.23 24.06 -34.72
N PHE A 909 -0.65 25.31 -34.86
CA PHE A 909 -2.06 25.71 -34.77
C PHE A 909 -2.60 25.94 -36.17
N ALA A 910 -3.51 25.08 -36.62
CA ALA A 910 -4.24 25.27 -37.85
C ALA A 910 -5.45 26.18 -37.62
N TRP A 911 -5.54 27.24 -38.40
CA TRP A 911 -6.76 28.05 -38.52
C TRP A 911 -7.63 27.42 -39.60
N VAL A 912 -8.76 26.86 -39.18
CA VAL A 912 -9.64 26.07 -40.05
C VAL A 912 -11.03 26.67 -40.06
N VAL A 913 -11.63 26.80 -41.25
CA VAL A 913 -13.05 27.11 -41.40
C VAL A 913 -13.81 25.83 -41.71
N ALA A 914 -14.77 25.50 -40.84
CA ALA A 914 -15.65 24.33 -40.96
C ALA A 914 -17.10 24.79 -40.72
N GLU A 915 -18.00 24.50 -41.67
CA GLU A 915 -19.42 24.90 -41.65
C GLU A 915 -19.65 26.39 -41.28
N GLY A 916 -18.79 27.29 -41.78
CA GLY A 916 -18.89 28.74 -41.55
C GLY A 916 -18.33 29.24 -40.21
N ILE A 917 -17.76 28.36 -39.38
CA ILE A 917 -17.12 28.71 -38.11
C ILE A 917 -15.60 28.55 -38.22
N MET A 918 -14.85 29.53 -37.70
CA MET A 918 -13.39 29.47 -37.64
C MET A 918 -12.91 28.84 -36.32
N PHE A 919 -12.07 27.83 -36.42
CA PHE A 919 -11.46 27.11 -35.31
C PHE A 919 -9.93 27.28 -35.32
N LYS A 920 -9.34 27.39 -34.13
CA LYS A 920 -7.88 27.30 -33.91
C LYS A 920 -7.56 25.93 -33.33
N ILE A 921 -7.10 25.01 -34.19
CA ILE A 921 -6.95 23.59 -33.86
C ILE A 921 -5.47 23.25 -33.74
N PRO A 922 -5.01 22.58 -32.68
CA PRO A 922 -3.64 22.08 -32.62
C PRO A 922 -3.47 20.87 -33.55
N ILE A 923 -2.41 20.85 -34.35
CA ILE A 923 -1.99 19.72 -35.19
C ILE A 923 -0.57 19.30 -34.79
N ASN A 924 -0.37 18.01 -34.55
CA ASN A 924 0.93 17.41 -34.30
C ASN A 924 1.49 16.90 -35.64
N VAL A 925 2.65 17.43 -36.01
CA VAL A 925 3.35 17.10 -37.25
C VAL A 925 4.59 16.29 -36.88
N PRO A 926 4.64 14.99 -37.22
CA PRO A 926 5.80 14.16 -36.96
C PRO A 926 6.95 14.49 -37.91
N ARG A 927 8.17 14.19 -37.46
CA ARG A 927 9.38 14.17 -38.27
C ARG A 927 9.47 12.83 -39.00
N VAL A 928 9.54 12.87 -40.32
CA VAL A 928 9.77 11.70 -41.17
C VAL A 928 11.14 11.83 -41.83
N PHE A 929 11.97 10.80 -41.71
CA PHE A 929 13.26 10.71 -42.39
C PHE A 929 13.54 9.26 -42.79
N TYR A 930 14.47 9.08 -43.73
CA TYR A 930 14.79 7.76 -44.28
C TYR A 930 16.21 7.35 -43.94
N LEU A 931 16.40 6.14 -43.43
CA LEU A 931 17.71 5.60 -43.09
C LEU A 931 18.02 4.40 -43.99
N ASN A 932 19.12 4.47 -44.73
CA ASN A 932 19.58 3.44 -45.65
C ASN A 932 20.79 2.73 -45.06
N SER A 933 20.68 1.43 -44.78
CA SER A 933 21.80 0.62 -44.26
C SER A 933 22.05 -0.62 -45.12
N LYS A 934 23.32 -1.03 -45.20
CA LYS A 934 23.79 -2.23 -45.90
C LYS A 934 23.47 -3.50 -45.11
N ALA A 935 23.38 -3.41 -43.77
CA ALA A 935 23.00 -4.50 -42.88
C ALA A 935 21.51 -4.40 -42.50
N PRO A 936 20.85 -5.51 -42.08
CA PRO A 936 19.56 -5.44 -41.42
C PRO A 936 19.74 -4.81 -40.03
N ILE A 937 19.12 -3.66 -39.79
CA ILE A 937 19.31 -2.85 -38.58
C ILE A 937 18.56 -3.48 -37.39
N THR A 938 19.19 -3.42 -36.21
CA THR A 938 18.68 -3.82 -34.88
C THR A 938 17.53 -2.91 -34.38
N ASP A 939 16.73 -3.42 -33.44
CA ASP A 939 15.46 -2.86 -32.90
C ASP A 939 15.48 -1.43 -32.30
N GLU A 940 16.54 -0.64 -32.49
CA GLU A 940 16.74 0.67 -31.85
C GLU A 940 15.90 1.80 -32.46
N PHE A 941 15.54 1.71 -33.75
CA PHE A 941 14.57 2.61 -34.39
C PHE A 941 13.46 1.80 -35.07
N PRO A 942 12.25 1.70 -34.48
CA PRO A 942 11.15 0.98 -35.09
C PRO A 942 10.67 1.76 -36.32
N GLY A 943 10.99 1.26 -37.51
CA GLY A 943 10.62 1.91 -38.76
C GLY A 943 10.13 0.92 -39.81
N ARG A 944 9.41 1.42 -40.81
CA ARG A 944 8.83 0.60 -41.88
C ARG A 944 9.81 0.48 -43.05
N ARG A 945 10.07 -0.74 -43.52
CA ARG A 945 10.86 -0.93 -44.76
C ARG A 945 10.09 -0.39 -45.97
N VAL A 946 10.74 0.46 -46.75
CA VAL A 946 10.16 1.12 -47.93
C VAL A 946 11.06 0.95 -49.15
N LYS A 947 10.48 1.08 -50.35
CA LYS A 947 11.22 1.15 -51.62
C LYS A 947 11.01 2.53 -52.23
N LYS A 948 12.01 3.40 -52.13
CA LYS A 948 12.03 4.74 -52.74
C LYS A 948 13.31 4.93 -53.55
N ILE A 949 13.24 5.80 -54.55
CA ILE A 949 14.42 6.21 -55.34
C ILE A 949 15.19 7.24 -54.53
N LEU A 950 16.46 6.97 -54.22
CA LEU A 950 17.29 7.87 -53.43
C LEU A 950 17.92 8.97 -54.31
N PRO A 951 18.12 10.19 -53.76
CA PRO A 951 18.77 11.29 -54.47
C PRO A 951 20.18 10.89 -54.99
N HIS A 952 20.61 11.50 -56.10
CA HIS A 952 21.94 11.31 -56.70
C HIS A 952 22.25 9.88 -57.18
N GLY A 953 21.22 9.06 -57.46
CA GLY A 953 21.39 7.73 -58.04
C GLY A 953 21.98 6.69 -57.08
N LYS A 954 21.88 6.92 -55.76
CA LYS A 954 22.39 6.00 -54.74
C LYS A 954 21.60 4.68 -54.70
N PRO A 955 22.26 3.53 -54.53
CA PRO A 955 21.58 2.24 -54.43
C PRO A 955 20.79 2.14 -53.10
N SER A 956 19.53 1.71 -53.21
CA SER A 956 18.69 1.41 -52.04
C SER A 956 19.02 0.01 -51.52
N PHE A 957 19.52 -0.08 -50.28
CA PHE A 957 19.76 -1.34 -49.57
C PHE A 957 18.54 -1.65 -48.68
N ASN A 958 18.70 -1.60 -47.35
CA ASN A 958 17.61 -1.68 -46.39
C ASN A 958 17.15 -0.26 -46.02
N LEU A 959 16.30 0.32 -46.87
CA LEU A 959 15.72 1.63 -46.64
C LEU A 959 14.53 1.55 -45.67
N ILE A 960 14.64 2.24 -44.55
CA ILE A 960 13.62 2.30 -43.50
C ILE A 960 13.09 3.72 -43.38
N GLU A 961 11.76 3.86 -43.37
CA GLU A 961 11.06 5.09 -43.01
C GLU A 961 10.89 5.14 -41.49
N VAL A 962 11.46 6.17 -40.87
CA VAL A 962 11.34 6.41 -39.43
C VAL A 962 10.43 7.61 -39.21
N VAL A 963 9.38 7.41 -38.42
CA VAL A 963 8.41 8.44 -38.03
C VAL A 963 8.56 8.68 -36.53
N THR A 964 8.99 9.88 -36.15
CA THR A 964 9.24 10.24 -34.74
C THR A 964 8.69 11.63 -34.43
N SER A 965 8.53 11.96 -33.15
CA SER A 965 8.17 13.33 -32.76
C SER A 965 9.37 14.27 -32.95
N GLU A 966 9.11 15.56 -33.21
CA GLU A 966 10.18 16.56 -33.34
C GLU A 966 10.99 16.71 -32.04
N GLU A 967 10.36 16.51 -30.88
CA GLU A 967 11.02 16.52 -29.58
C GLU A 967 12.02 15.35 -29.45
N GLN A 968 11.59 14.13 -29.77
CA GLN A 968 12.47 12.95 -29.78
C GLN A 968 13.58 13.08 -30.81
N PHE A 969 13.30 13.57 -32.02
CA PHE A 969 14.32 13.80 -33.04
C PHE A 969 15.42 14.75 -32.56
N ARG A 970 15.07 15.81 -31.82
CA ARG A 970 16.05 16.74 -31.25
C ARG A 970 16.86 16.11 -30.12
N ALA A 971 16.22 15.36 -29.23
CA ALA A 971 16.89 14.66 -28.12
C ALA A 971 17.85 13.56 -28.64
N GLU A 972 17.43 12.83 -29.66
CA GLU A 972 18.19 11.73 -30.28
C GLU A 972 19.15 12.20 -31.37
N GLY A 973 19.22 13.51 -31.65
CA GLY A 973 20.09 14.07 -32.69
C GLY A 973 21.57 13.70 -32.54
N ARG A 974 22.07 13.53 -31.30
CA ARG A 974 23.44 13.04 -31.04
C ARG A 974 23.62 11.57 -31.42
N LYS A 975 22.60 10.74 -31.23
CA LYS A 975 22.61 9.31 -31.60
C LYS A 975 22.52 9.14 -33.11
N LEU A 976 21.65 9.92 -33.78
CA LEU A 976 21.57 9.96 -35.25
C LEU A 976 22.90 10.39 -35.90
N ALA A 977 23.60 11.36 -35.29
CA ALA A 977 24.94 11.75 -35.72
C ALA A 977 25.99 10.64 -35.51
N ALA A 978 25.85 9.82 -34.47
CA ALA A 978 26.71 8.66 -34.24
C ALA A 978 26.47 7.54 -35.27
N HIS A 979 25.21 7.27 -35.63
CA HIS A 979 24.88 6.30 -36.69
C HIS A 979 25.36 6.73 -38.07
N LEU A 980 25.41 8.03 -38.37
CA LEU A 980 26.05 8.54 -39.60
C LEU A 980 27.55 8.22 -39.67
N ALA A 981 28.20 7.94 -38.53
CA ALA A 981 29.60 7.55 -38.47
C ALA A 981 29.81 6.02 -38.57
N GLU A 982 28.73 5.21 -38.56
CA GLU A 982 28.83 3.76 -38.69
C GLU A 982 29.08 3.34 -40.16
N PRO A 983 30.00 2.40 -40.42
CA PRO A 983 30.36 1.99 -41.78
C PRO A 983 29.23 1.26 -42.52
N ASP A 984 28.27 0.71 -41.77
CA ASP A 984 27.12 -0.04 -42.30
C ASP A 984 25.94 0.86 -42.71
N VAL A 985 25.93 2.12 -42.27
CA VAL A 985 24.92 3.11 -42.65
C VAL A 985 25.40 3.84 -43.91
N GLU A 986 24.63 3.75 -44.99
CA GLU A 986 24.95 4.45 -46.24
C GLU A 986 24.61 5.93 -46.16
N GLY A 987 23.49 6.27 -45.52
CA GLY A 987 23.07 7.65 -45.35
C GLY A 987 21.70 7.82 -44.71
N ILE A 988 21.45 9.03 -44.21
CA ILE A 988 20.15 9.47 -43.68
C ILE A 988 19.62 10.61 -44.56
N TYR A 989 18.41 10.45 -45.09
CA TYR A 989 17.79 11.34 -46.06
C TYR A 989 16.58 12.08 -45.46
N GLU A 990 16.24 13.24 -46.04
CA GLU A 990 15.06 14.08 -45.70
C GLU A 990 15.03 14.70 -44.29
N THR A 991 16.13 14.68 -43.55
CA THR A 991 16.23 15.30 -42.21
C THR A 991 16.06 16.82 -42.18
N LYS A 992 16.25 17.50 -43.33
CA LYS A 992 16.23 18.97 -43.46
C LYS A 992 14.90 19.55 -43.95
N ILE A 993 13.88 18.73 -44.23
CA ILE A 993 12.59 19.23 -44.72
C ILE A 993 11.88 20.01 -43.59
N PRO A 994 11.45 21.27 -43.77
CA PRO A 994 10.67 21.97 -42.75
C PRO A 994 9.35 21.25 -42.45
N LEU A 995 8.98 21.11 -41.17
CA LEU A 995 7.74 20.42 -40.77
C LEU A 995 6.49 21.10 -41.32
N GLU A 996 6.50 22.43 -41.41
CA GLU A 996 5.40 23.21 -41.99
C GLU A 996 5.20 22.87 -43.47
N LEU A 997 6.29 22.75 -44.25
CA LEU A 997 6.22 22.36 -45.66
C LEU A 997 5.67 20.94 -45.82
N ASN A 998 6.14 19.99 -45.00
CA ASN A 998 5.62 18.61 -45.02
C ASN A 998 4.12 18.57 -44.68
N ALA A 999 3.68 19.33 -43.68
CA ALA A 999 2.28 19.42 -43.32
C ALA A 999 1.43 19.95 -44.49
N ILE A 1000 1.85 21.06 -45.12
CA ILE A 1000 1.16 21.67 -46.26
C ILE A 1000 1.03 20.69 -47.43
N LEU A 1001 2.12 19.98 -47.77
CA LEU A 1001 2.13 19.00 -48.86
C LEU A 1001 1.19 17.82 -48.61
N GLN A 1002 0.97 17.43 -47.36
CA GLN A 1002 0.11 16.29 -47.01
C GLN A 1002 -1.37 16.63 -46.88
N ILE A 1003 -1.73 17.81 -46.37
CA ILE A 1003 -3.14 18.18 -46.09
C ILE A 1003 -3.73 19.21 -47.08
N GLY A 1004 -2.88 19.96 -47.79
CA GLY A 1004 -3.30 21.00 -48.73
C GLY A 1004 -4.16 22.13 -48.11
N CYS A 1005 -5.01 22.75 -48.93
CA CYS A 1005 -5.97 23.79 -48.52
C CYS A 1005 -7.32 23.24 -48.02
N VAL A 1006 -7.67 22.01 -48.40
CA VAL A 1006 -8.89 21.33 -47.96
C VAL A 1006 -8.54 19.94 -47.47
N CYS A 1007 -8.94 19.60 -46.24
CA CYS A 1007 -8.78 18.25 -45.71
C CYS A 1007 -10.04 17.74 -45.04
N LYS A 1008 -10.09 16.43 -44.79
CA LYS A 1008 -11.16 15.77 -44.06
C LYS A 1008 -10.56 14.79 -43.06
N VAL A 1009 -11.17 14.73 -41.88
CA VAL A 1009 -10.82 13.75 -40.86
C VAL A 1009 -11.11 12.34 -41.37
N ASP A 1010 -10.15 11.43 -41.26
CA ASP A 1010 -10.32 10.03 -41.62
C ASP A 1010 -11.41 9.36 -40.76
N LYS A 1011 -12.18 8.43 -41.35
CA LYS A 1011 -13.25 7.70 -40.66
C LYS A 1011 -12.73 6.83 -39.51
N SER A 1012 -11.44 6.47 -39.54
CA SER A 1012 -10.75 5.69 -38.51
C SER A 1012 -10.37 6.51 -37.27
N ALA A 1013 -10.40 7.85 -37.36
CA ALA A 1013 -9.99 8.76 -36.29
C ALA A 1013 -10.91 8.68 -35.06
N LYS A 1014 -10.32 8.66 -33.87
CA LYS A 1014 -11.08 8.63 -32.60
C LYS A 1014 -11.71 9.99 -32.31
N LYS A 1015 -12.93 9.97 -31.77
CA LYS A 1015 -13.59 11.18 -31.26
C LYS A 1015 -12.81 11.76 -30.08
N ARG A 1016 -12.35 13.00 -30.19
CA ARG A 1016 -11.52 13.72 -29.20
C ARG A 1016 -11.98 15.17 -29.04
N ASN A 1017 -11.59 15.83 -27.94
CA ASN A 1017 -11.87 17.25 -27.75
C ASN A 1017 -11.00 18.09 -28.69
N ILE A 1018 -11.47 19.29 -29.04
CA ILE A 1018 -10.75 20.25 -29.91
C ILE A 1018 -9.35 20.62 -29.37
N GLN A 1019 -9.15 20.53 -28.05
CA GLN A 1019 -7.89 20.88 -27.38
C GLN A 1019 -6.85 19.75 -27.36
N ASP A 1020 -7.26 18.50 -27.63
CA ASP A 1020 -6.42 17.31 -27.52
C ASP A 1020 -5.41 17.17 -28.69
N GLY A 1021 -5.54 18.02 -29.72
CA GLY A 1021 -4.65 18.05 -30.89
C GLY A 1021 -4.93 16.92 -31.87
N TRP A 1022 -4.59 17.14 -33.15
CA TRP A 1022 -4.80 16.18 -34.25
C TRP A 1022 -3.48 15.73 -34.85
N ASP A 1023 -3.32 14.44 -35.09
CA ASP A 1023 -2.12 13.94 -35.74
C ASP A 1023 -2.25 14.06 -37.26
N LEU A 1024 -1.19 14.51 -37.93
CA LEU A 1024 -1.21 14.81 -39.37
C LEU A 1024 -1.72 13.63 -40.22
N ALA A 1025 -1.38 12.40 -39.84
CA ALA A 1025 -1.77 11.18 -40.55
C ALA A 1025 -3.29 10.91 -40.55
N GLU A 1026 -4.04 11.51 -39.62
CA GLU A 1026 -5.50 11.36 -39.55
C GLU A 1026 -6.26 12.35 -40.44
N LEU A 1027 -5.56 13.28 -41.08
CA LEU A 1027 -6.12 14.30 -41.95
C LEU A 1027 -5.82 13.95 -43.41
N GLN A 1028 -6.87 13.68 -44.19
CA GLN A 1028 -6.74 13.35 -45.61
C GLN A 1028 -7.00 14.60 -46.45
N MET A 1029 -6.05 14.95 -47.32
CA MET A 1029 -6.25 16.00 -48.33
C MET A 1029 -7.44 15.68 -49.24
N LYS A 1030 -8.19 16.71 -49.59
CA LYS A 1030 -9.27 16.69 -50.58
C LYS A 1030 -8.98 17.71 -51.65
N THR A 1031 -9.33 17.40 -52.90
CA THR A 1031 -9.10 18.31 -54.02
C THR A 1031 -10.13 19.45 -53.99
N THR A 1032 -9.78 20.61 -54.55
CA THR A 1032 -10.70 21.75 -54.71
C THR A 1032 -11.86 21.46 -55.67
N ALA A 1033 -11.76 20.37 -56.45
CA ALA A 1033 -12.86 19.82 -57.26
C ALA A 1033 -13.88 19.03 -56.42
N GLU A 1034 -13.46 18.36 -55.34
CA GLU A 1034 -14.35 17.67 -54.40
C GLU A 1034 -15.07 18.64 -53.46
N PHE A 1035 -14.41 19.72 -53.06
CA PHE A 1035 -14.98 20.77 -52.23
C PHE A 1035 -14.33 22.12 -52.53
N SER A 1036 -15.15 23.09 -52.94
CA SER A 1036 -14.69 24.43 -53.33
C SER A 1036 -14.11 25.19 -52.12
N TYR A 1037 -12.85 25.59 -52.23
CA TYR A 1037 -12.13 26.29 -51.16
C TYR A 1037 -12.51 27.78 -51.14
N LEU A 1038 -13.07 28.25 -50.01
CA LEU A 1038 -13.46 29.65 -49.77
C LEU A 1038 -14.38 30.25 -50.83
N GLU A 1039 -15.42 29.52 -51.27
CA GLU A 1039 -16.39 30.03 -52.26
C GLU A 1039 -17.30 31.12 -51.70
N GLN A 1040 -17.63 31.05 -50.42
CA GLN A 1040 -18.31 32.13 -49.69
C GLN A 1040 -17.30 33.22 -49.28
N THR A 1041 -17.65 34.49 -49.46
CA THR A 1041 -16.79 35.62 -49.11
C THR A 1041 -16.48 35.63 -47.62
N VAL A 1042 -15.24 35.31 -47.25
CA VAL A 1042 -14.75 35.44 -45.87
C VAL A 1042 -14.49 36.91 -45.58
N SER A 1043 -14.99 37.39 -44.44
CA SER A 1043 -14.72 38.76 -43.99
C SER A 1043 -13.23 38.97 -43.78
N PHE A 1044 -12.71 40.14 -44.15
CA PHE A 1044 -11.34 40.52 -43.85
C PHE A 1044 -11.27 41.93 -43.29
N PHE A 1045 -10.15 42.27 -42.68
CA PHE A 1045 -9.76 43.66 -42.42
C PHE A 1045 -8.38 43.90 -43.02
N TYR A 1046 -8.12 45.11 -43.47
CA TYR A 1046 -6.83 45.51 -44.02
C TYR A 1046 -6.15 46.51 -43.07
N LEU A 1047 -4.90 46.24 -42.70
CA LEU A 1047 -4.06 47.06 -41.84
C LEU A 1047 -2.82 47.50 -42.62
N TYR A 1048 -2.76 48.77 -42.97
CA TYR A 1048 -1.59 49.40 -43.55
C TYR A 1048 -0.78 50.12 -42.48
N HIS A 1049 0.53 49.94 -42.49
CA HIS A 1049 1.45 50.65 -41.60
C HIS A 1049 2.63 51.23 -42.38
N SER A 1050 2.81 52.54 -42.28
CA SER A 1050 4.00 53.24 -42.76
C SER A 1050 4.67 53.97 -41.60
N VAL A 1051 6.01 53.91 -41.53
CA VAL A 1051 6.81 54.50 -40.44
C VAL A 1051 8.08 55.16 -40.97
N SER A 1052 8.35 56.40 -40.52
CA SER A 1052 9.53 57.18 -40.88
C SER A 1052 9.94 58.12 -39.74
N GLU A 1053 11.12 57.88 -39.15
CA GLU A 1053 11.76 58.74 -38.12
C GLU A 1053 10.81 59.20 -36.97
N GLY A 1054 10.11 58.25 -36.33
CA GLY A 1054 9.21 58.54 -35.19
C GLY A 1054 7.81 59.07 -35.56
N ARG A 1055 7.55 59.25 -36.86
CA ARG A 1055 6.21 59.49 -37.41
C ARG A 1055 5.69 58.20 -38.03
N ALA A 1056 4.39 57.95 -37.91
CA ALA A 1056 3.78 56.78 -38.53
C ALA A 1056 2.32 57.03 -38.88
N VAL A 1057 1.81 56.24 -39.81
CA VAL A 1057 0.38 56.15 -40.10
C VAL A 1057 -0.03 54.69 -40.03
N TYR A 1058 -1.06 54.40 -39.25
CA TYR A 1058 -1.82 53.15 -39.34
C TYR A 1058 -3.13 53.44 -40.06
N VAL A 1059 -3.46 52.68 -41.10
CA VAL A 1059 -4.78 52.75 -41.71
C VAL A 1059 -5.45 51.39 -41.63
N MET A 1060 -6.64 51.37 -41.03
CA MET A 1060 -7.49 50.20 -40.89
C MET A 1060 -8.68 50.33 -41.82
N TYR A 1061 -8.85 49.39 -42.74
CA TYR A 1061 -10.02 49.27 -43.59
C TYR A 1061 -10.83 48.03 -43.19
N PHE A 1062 -12.09 48.26 -42.81
CA PHE A 1062 -13.05 47.22 -42.44
C PHE A 1062 -14.20 47.19 -43.46
N PRO A 1063 -14.08 46.40 -44.55
CA PRO A 1063 -15.12 46.26 -45.57
C PRO A 1063 -16.49 45.89 -44.97
N THR A 1064 -16.53 44.95 -44.02
CA THR A 1064 -17.78 44.46 -43.40
C THR A 1064 -18.52 45.56 -42.61
N SER A 1065 -17.78 46.47 -41.98
CA SER A 1065 -18.36 47.58 -41.20
C SER A 1065 -18.51 48.87 -42.02
N LEU A 1066 -18.07 48.87 -43.28
CA LEU A 1066 -17.96 50.06 -44.13
C LEU A 1066 -17.21 51.22 -43.44
N ARG A 1067 -16.07 50.92 -42.78
CA ARG A 1067 -15.26 51.93 -42.07
C ARG A 1067 -13.79 51.94 -42.48
N VAL A 1068 -13.23 53.14 -42.58
CA VAL A 1068 -11.80 53.39 -42.72
C VAL A 1068 -11.32 54.28 -41.57
N HIS A 1069 -10.37 53.80 -40.78
CA HIS A 1069 -9.78 54.55 -39.67
C HIS A 1069 -8.29 54.80 -39.93
N ALA A 1070 -7.89 56.07 -39.97
CA ALA A 1070 -6.49 56.47 -40.06
C ALA A 1070 -6.00 56.98 -38.70
N VAL A 1071 -5.01 56.30 -38.12
CA VAL A 1071 -4.35 56.68 -36.88
C VAL A 1071 -2.99 57.26 -37.23
N VAL A 1072 -2.86 58.57 -37.07
CA VAL A 1072 -1.66 59.34 -37.40
C VAL A 1072 -0.84 59.57 -36.13
N ILE A 1073 0.40 59.11 -36.14
CA ILE A 1073 1.35 59.32 -35.05
C ILE A 1073 2.26 60.45 -35.47
N ASN A 1074 2.08 61.59 -34.80
CA ASN A 1074 2.87 62.78 -35.04
C ASN A 1074 3.32 63.37 -33.70
N PRO A 1075 4.63 63.39 -33.40
CA PRO A 1075 5.18 64.04 -32.22
C PRO A 1075 4.90 65.56 -32.20
N PHE A 1076 4.77 66.16 -33.38
CA PHE A 1076 4.51 67.58 -33.58
C PHE A 1076 2.99 67.77 -33.74
N ARG A 1077 2.37 68.68 -32.99
CA ARG A 1077 0.88 68.76 -32.90
C ARG A 1077 0.19 69.37 -34.14
N ASN A 1078 0.79 69.31 -35.34
CA ASN A 1078 0.16 69.75 -36.58
C ASN A 1078 -0.75 68.66 -37.16
N LYS A 1079 -1.97 69.05 -37.55
CA LYS A 1079 -2.99 68.18 -38.14
C LYS A 1079 -3.29 68.63 -39.58
N GLU A 1080 -2.94 67.80 -40.55
CA GLU A 1080 -3.15 68.08 -42.00
C GLU A 1080 -4.20 67.17 -42.63
N LEU A 1081 -4.46 65.98 -42.06
CA LEU A 1081 -5.42 65.01 -42.58
C LEU A 1081 -6.81 65.25 -42.02
N SER A 1082 -7.80 65.32 -42.92
CA SER A 1082 -9.22 65.32 -42.59
C SER A 1082 -9.90 64.07 -43.18
N PRO A 1083 -11.01 63.60 -42.58
CA PRO A 1083 -11.82 62.52 -43.14
C PRO A 1083 -12.23 62.77 -44.61
N VAL A 1084 -12.60 64.01 -44.94
CA VAL A 1084 -13.01 64.43 -46.29
C VAL A 1084 -11.86 64.29 -47.29
N PHE A 1085 -10.62 64.58 -46.87
CA PHE A 1085 -9.44 64.38 -47.70
C PHE A 1085 -9.21 62.89 -48.00
N LEU A 1086 -9.30 62.02 -47.00
CA LEU A 1086 -9.13 60.57 -47.19
C LEU A 1086 -10.24 59.98 -48.06
N GLU A 1087 -11.49 60.39 -47.88
CA GLU A 1087 -12.60 59.97 -48.71
C GLU A 1087 -12.36 60.30 -50.19
N LYS A 1088 -11.94 61.54 -50.47
CA LYS A 1088 -11.61 61.96 -51.84
C LYS A 1088 -10.48 61.11 -52.43
N GLN A 1089 -9.38 60.91 -51.69
CA GLN A 1089 -8.25 60.11 -52.17
C GLN A 1089 -8.59 58.62 -52.35
N PHE A 1090 -9.49 58.07 -51.53
CA PHE A 1090 -9.97 56.69 -51.69
C PHE A 1090 -10.84 56.55 -52.93
N ARG A 1091 -11.77 57.49 -53.15
CA ARG A 1091 -12.61 57.53 -54.35
C ARG A 1091 -11.79 57.66 -55.62
N ASP A 1092 -10.80 58.55 -55.63
CA ASP A 1092 -9.87 58.74 -56.76
C ASP A 1092 -9.06 57.46 -57.06
N ALA A 1093 -8.84 56.59 -56.07
CA ALA A 1093 -8.10 55.33 -56.23
C ALA A 1093 -8.96 54.15 -56.70
N CYS A 1094 -10.28 54.20 -56.51
CA CYS A 1094 -11.21 53.19 -56.99
C CYS A 1094 -11.45 53.37 -58.49
N GLN A 1095 -10.88 52.49 -59.33
CA GLN A 1095 -11.01 52.58 -60.79
C GLN A 1095 -12.39 52.15 -61.33
N THR A 1096 -13.21 51.47 -60.52
CA THR A 1096 -14.59 51.06 -60.83
C THR A 1096 -15.57 51.55 -59.74
N PRO A 1097 -16.73 52.14 -60.10
CA PRO A 1097 -17.74 52.54 -59.13
C PRO A 1097 -18.49 51.30 -58.61
N ASP A 1098 -18.14 50.84 -57.42
CA ASP A 1098 -18.89 49.82 -56.67
C ASP A 1098 -19.89 50.53 -55.73
N PRO A 1099 -21.21 50.25 -55.79
CA PRO A 1099 -22.22 50.90 -54.93
C PRO A 1099 -21.98 50.71 -53.42
N LEU A 1100 -21.17 49.73 -53.02
CA LEU A 1100 -20.73 49.56 -51.62
C LEU A 1100 -19.82 50.70 -51.11
N HIS A 1101 -19.16 51.43 -52.01
CA HIS A 1101 -18.18 52.46 -51.63
C HIS A 1101 -18.80 53.82 -51.27
N GLU A 1102 -20.09 54.04 -51.55
CA GLU A 1102 -20.79 55.31 -51.23
C GLU A 1102 -21.13 55.47 -49.74
N ASN A 1103 -21.17 54.37 -48.98
CA ASN A 1103 -21.55 54.34 -47.56
C ASN A 1103 -20.35 54.24 -46.59
N LEU A 1104 -19.12 54.46 -47.05
CA LEU A 1104 -17.91 54.35 -46.24
C LEU A 1104 -17.74 55.53 -45.28
N THR A 1105 -17.57 55.25 -43.99
CA THR A 1105 -17.24 56.29 -43.00
C THR A 1105 -15.74 56.38 -42.75
N PHE A 1106 -15.17 57.59 -42.88
CA PHE A 1106 -13.76 57.87 -42.64
C PHE A 1106 -13.56 58.54 -41.28
N GLN A 1107 -12.57 58.09 -40.52
CA GLN A 1107 -12.17 58.69 -39.24
C GLN A 1107 -10.67 58.89 -39.16
N VAL A 1108 -10.23 59.98 -38.54
CA VAL A 1108 -8.81 60.32 -38.37
C VAL A 1108 -8.51 60.65 -36.91
N ASP A 1109 -7.64 59.88 -36.30
CA ASP A 1109 -7.21 60.04 -34.91
C ASP A 1109 -5.72 60.36 -34.83
N TYR A 1110 -5.35 61.32 -33.97
CA TYR A 1110 -3.97 61.78 -33.80
C TYR A 1110 -3.40 61.38 -32.45
N HIS A 1111 -2.23 60.75 -32.45
CA HIS A 1111 -1.51 60.35 -31.25
C HIS A 1111 -0.08 60.88 -31.24
N THR A 1112 0.43 61.21 -30.05
CA THR A 1112 1.78 61.81 -29.87
C THR A 1112 2.89 60.78 -29.73
N SER A 1113 2.57 59.50 -29.52
CA SER A 1113 3.55 58.42 -29.35
C SER A 1113 3.11 57.13 -30.05
N MET A 1114 4.09 56.32 -30.43
CA MET A 1114 3.86 55.01 -31.06
C MET A 1114 3.09 54.05 -30.15
N ASP A 1115 3.39 54.04 -28.85
CA ASP A 1115 2.71 53.16 -27.86
C ASP A 1115 1.23 53.53 -27.65
N ALA A 1116 0.89 54.82 -27.68
CA ALA A 1116 -0.50 55.25 -27.60
C ALA A 1116 -1.28 54.86 -28.87
N GLY A 1117 -0.65 55.00 -30.05
CA GLY A 1117 -1.24 54.61 -31.32
C GLY A 1117 -1.44 53.10 -31.45
N SER A 1118 -0.46 52.27 -31.06
CA SER A 1118 -0.58 50.81 -31.11
C SER A 1118 -1.65 50.29 -30.14
N LYS A 1119 -1.75 50.84 -28.92
CA LYS A 1119 -2.82 50.51 -27.96
C LYS A 1119 -4.20 50.87 -28.50
N TYR A 1120 -4.32 51.98 -29.23
CA TYR A 1120 -5.57 52.38 -29.87
C TYR A 1120 -5.97 51.38 -30.97
N VAL A 1121 -5.03 51.03 -31.86
CA VAL A 1121 -5.25 49.99 -32.89
C VAL A 1121 -5.63 48.65 -32.26
N GLN A 1122 -4.98 48.26 -31.16
CA GLN A 1122 -5.32 47.03 -30.43
C GLN A 1122 -6.75 47.04 -29.89
N ARG A 1123 -7.20 48.16 -29.33
CA ARG A 1123 -8.58 48.30 -28.86
C ARG A 1123 -9.59 48.18 -30.00
N MET A 1124 -9.34 48.83 -31.14
CA MET A 1124 -10.23 48.76 -32.31
C MET A 1124 -10.36 47.31 -32.84
N LEU A 1125 -9.26 46.56 -32.90
CA LEU A 1125 -9.30 45.15 -33.32
C LEU A 1125 -10.11 44.26 -32.37
N LEU A 1126 -10.00 44.49 -31.06
CA LEU A 1126 -10.77 43.75 -30.05
C LEU A 1126 -12.27 44.08 -30.14
N GLU A 1127 -12.63 45.35 -30.36
CA GLU A 1127 -14.00 45.79 -30.57
C GLU A 1127 -14.59 45.20 -31.86
N TYR A 1128 -13.84 45.23 -32.96
CA TYR A 1128 -14.26 44.65 -34.24
C TYR A 1128 -14.56 43.15 -34.11
N ARG A 1129 -13.73 42.41 -33.38
CA ARG A 1129 -13.93 40.97 -33.11
C ARG A 1129 -15.19 40.68 -32.31
N GLN A 1130 -15.49 41.50 -31.31
CA GLN A 1130 -16.69 41.32 -30.48
C GLN A 1130 -17.96 41.58 -31.29
N GLN A 1131 -17.92 42.52 -32.22
CA GLN A 1131 -19.05 42.86 -33.10
C GLN A 1131 -19.25 41.84 -34.22
N HIS A 1132 -18.18 41.19 -34.70
CA HIS A 1132 -18.21 40.25 -35.82
C HIS A 1132 -17.62 38.89 -35.42
N PRO A 1133 -18.42 37.99 -34.80
CA PRO A 1133 -17.96 36.68 -34.33
C PRO A 1133 -17.73 35.63 -35.45
N GLY A 1134 -17.80 36.03 -36.73
CA GLY A 1134 -17.58 35.17 -37.88
C GLY A 1134 -16.10 34.95 -38.25
N PRO A 1135 -15.81 34.16 -39.29
CA PRO A 1135 -14.44 33.97 -39.78
C PRO A 1135 -13.90 35.30 -40.34
N VAL A 1136 -12.81 35.80 -39.77
CA VAL A 1136 -12.15 37.05 -40.17
C VAL A 1136 -10.68 36.82 -40.46
N ILE A 1137 -10.20 37.32 -41.60
CA ILE A 1137 -8.78 37.27 -41.99
C ILE A 1137 -8.17 38.69 -41.91
N GLY A 1138 -6.99 38.82 -41.31
CA GLY A 1138 -6.25 40.08 -41.29
C GLY A 1138 -5.31 40.18 -42.49
N ILE A 1139 -5.37 41.25 -43.27
CA ILE A 1139 -4.42 41.53 -44.34
C ILE A 1139 -3.54 42.68 -43.88
N ILE A 1140 -2.24 42.46 -43.74
CA ILE A 1140 -1.30 43.40 -43.12
C ILE A 1140 -0.26 43.82 -44.14
N GLU A 1141 -0.16 45.11 -44.42
CA GLU A 1141 0.91 45.68 -45.23
C GLU A 1141 1.80 46.55 -44.34
N CYS A 1142 3.02 46.10 -44.07
CA CYS A 1142 3.91 46.80 -43.15
C CYS A 1142 5.40 46.49 -43.40
N PRO A 1143 6.32 47.40 -43.01
CA PRO A 1143 7.76 47.19 -43.17
C PRO A 1143 8.37 46.15 -42.23
N LYS A 1144 7.83 45.99 -41.01
CA LYS A 1144 8.32 45.01 -40.03
C LYS A 1144 7.15 44.37 -39.27
N LEU A 1145 6.75 43.18 -39.70
CA LEU A 1145 5.61 42.44 -39.14
C LEU A 1145 5.80 42.07 -37.66
N GLN A 1146 7.00 41.60 -37.28
CA GLN A 1146 7.28 41.18 -35.90
C GLN A 1146 7.10 42.33 -34.89
N ALA A 1147 7.56 43.53 -35.24
CA ALA A 1147 7.42 44.73 -34.39
C ALA A 1147 5.95 45.14 -34.18
N ILE A 1148 5.09 44.97 -35.19
CA ILE A 1148 3.65 45.24 -35.06
C ILE A 1148 2.97 44.16 -34.21
N ARG A 1149 3.30 42.87 -34.39
CA ARG A 1149 2.72 41.80 -33.56
C ARG A 1149 3.08 41.92 -32.08
N GLU A 1150 4.29 42.39 -31.78
CA GLU A 1150 4.71 42.65 -30.39
C GLU A 1150 3.94 43.81 -29.74
N SER A 1151 3.67 44.86 -30.51
CA SER A 1151 2.98 46.07 -30.03
C SER A 1151 1.45 45.97 -30.06
N VAL A 1152 0.88 45.15 -30.96
CA VAL A 1152 -0.56 44.93 -31.13
C VAL A 1152 -0.86 43.44 -30.99
N ARG A 1153 -0.97 42.96 -29.74
CA ARG A 1153 -1.17 41.54 -29.43
C ARG A 1153 -2.51 40.97 -29.91
N ALA A 1154 -3.49 41.83 -30.21
CA ALA A 1154 -4.78 41.40 -30.76
C ALA A 1154 -4.64 40.71 -32.13
N LEU A 1155 -3.52 40.90 -32.85
CA LEU A 1155 -3.26 40.22 -34.12
C LEU A 1155 -2.98 38.71 -33.96
N ASP A 1156 -2.53 38.24 -32.79
CA ASP A 1156 -2.26 36.81 -32.53
C ASP A 1156 -3.55 35.95 -32.50
N ASP A 1157 -4.70 36.63 -32.41
CA ASP A 1157 -6.04 36.04 -32.39
C ASP A 1157 -6.71 35.97 -33.78
N PHE A 1158 -6.04 36.44 -34.84
CA PHE A 1158 -6.53 36.36 -36.22
C PHE A 1158 -5.52 35.65 -37.13
N PRO A 1159 -5.96 34.88 -38.12
CA PRO A 1159 -5.10 34.45 -39.22
C PRO A 1159 -4.72 35.68 -40.07
N CYS A 1160 -3.42 35.94 -40.24
CA CYS A 1160 -2.93 37.21 -40.82
C CYS A 1160 -2.03 37.02 -42.05
N VAL A 1161 -2.44 37.56 -43.21
CA VAL A 1161 -1.68 37.58 -44.47
C VAL A 1161 -0.81 38.82 -44.48
N THR A 1162 0.44 38.71 -44.94
CA THR A 1162 1.30 39.88 -45.10
C THR A 1162 1.45 40.23 -46.58
N ILE A 1163 1.19 41.49 -46.94
CA ILE A 1163 1.54 42.05 -48.23
C ILE A 1163 2.96 42.62 -48.12
N PRO A 1164 3.90 42.27 -49.02
CA PRO A 1164 5.21 42.90 -49.07
C PRO A 1164 5.06 44.42 -49.22
N CYS A 1165 5.57 45.19 -48.26
CA CYS A 1165 5.48 46.64 -48.33
C CYS A 1165 6.39 47.20 -49.44
N ASN A 1166 5.97 48.28 -50.08
CA ASN A 1166 6.87 49.03 -50.96
C ASN A 1166 7.78 49.93 -50.12
N ALA A 1167 9.10 49.82 -50.28
CA ALA A 1167 10.06 50.64 -49.51
C ALA A 1167 9.84 52.15 -49.70
N ARG A 1168 9.31 52.58 -50.86
CA ARG A 1168 9.00 53.98 -51.16
C ARG A 1168 7.87 54.55 -50.29
N ASP A 1169 6.98 53.69 -49.81
CA ASP A 1169 5.83 54.08 -48.99
C ASP A 1169 6.25 54.59 -47.59
N ASN A 1170 7.50 54.32 -47.16
CA ASN A 1170 8.09 54.78 -45.91
C ASN A 1170 9.01 56.00 -46.08
N ASN A 1171 9.17 56.50 -47.32
CA ASN A 1171 10.10 57.57 -47.65
C ASN A 1171 9.36 58.86 -48.04
N TYR A 1172 9.09 59.72 -47.05
CA TYR A 1172 8.45 61.03 -47.24
C TYR A 1172 9.19 62.15 -46.51
N GLN A 1173 9.24 63.33 -47.14
CA GLN A 1173 9.86 64.53 -46.57
C GLN A 1173 9.09 65.04 -45.36
N ALA A 1174 9.75 65.74 -44.44
CA ALA A 1174 9.13 66.13 -43.17
C ALA A 1174 7.99 67.15 -43.27
N LEU A 1175 7.90 67.90 -44.37
CA LEU A 1175 6.83 68.84 -44.65
C LEU A 1175 5.80 68.18 -45.58
N GLY A 1176 4.50 68.24 -45.27
CA GLY A 1176 3.43 67.67 -46.11
C GLY A 1176 3.41 66.14 -46.20
N TRP A 1177 4.12 65.45 -45.29
CA TRP A 1177 4.17 63.99 -45.25
C TRP A 1177 2.80 63.35 -44.98
N GLN A 1178 1.95 63.99 -44.18
CA GLN A 1178 0.65 63.43 -43.80
C GLN A 1178 -0.25 63.28 -45.02
N ALA A 1179 -0.29 64.29 -45.89
CA ALA A 1179 -1.05 64.24 -47.15
C ALA A 1179 -0.51 63.18 -48.12
N THR A 1180 0.82 63.04 -48.20
CA THR A 1180 1.48 62.02 -49.04
C THR A 1180 1.19 60.61 -48.53
N ALA A 1181 1.39 60.36 -47.24
CA ALA A 1181 1.11 59.08 -46.60
C ALA A 1181 -0.38 58.73 -46.64
N GLY A 1182 -1.26 59.73 -46.44
CA GLY A 1182 -2.71 59.59 -46.58
C GLY A 1182 -3.11 59.15 -47.98
N ARG A 1183 -2.62 59.81 -49.03
CA ARG A 1183 -2.88 59.42 -50.43
C ARG A 1183 -2.42 58.00 -50.72
N THR A 1184 -1.17 57.66 -50.40
CA THR A 1184 -0.62 56.32 -50.65
C THR A 1184 -1.41 55.26 -49.89
N SER A 1185 -1.74 55.50 -48.61
CA SER A 1185 -2.50 54.56 -47.80
C SER A 1185 -3.90 54.28 -48.37
N MET A 1186 -4.59 55.29 -48.92
CA MET A 1186 -5.91 55.11 -49.53
C MET A 1186 -5.82 54.31 -50.84
N GLN A 1187 -4.80 54.54 -51.66
CA GLN A 1187 -4.54 53.75 -52.87
C GLN A 1187 -4.32 52.27 -52.54
N ARG A 1188 -3.54 51.98 -51.49
CA ARG A 1188 -3.31 50.62 -51.01
C ARG A 1188 -4.57 49.98 -50.42
N CYS A 1189 -5.36 50.73 -49.66
CA CYS A 1189 -6.64 50.27 -49.13
C CYS A 1189 -7.62 49.88 -50.26
N ALA A 1190 -7.75 50.71 -51.30
CA ALA A 1190 -8.63 50.43 -52.43
C ALA A 1190 -8.20 49.16 -53.20
N ALA A 1191 -6.89 48.93 -53.35
CA ALA A 1191 -6.35 47.75 -54.02
C ALA A 1191 -6.47 46.45 -53.19
N SER A 1192 -6.67 46.53 -51.88
CA SER A 1192 -6.61 45.39 -50.96
C SER A 1192 -7.66 44.30 -51.25
N THR A 1193 -8.89 44.69 -51.63
CA THR A 1193 -9.98 43.76 -51.96
C THR A 1193 -9.67 42.92 -53.19
N GLN A 1194 -9.23 43.56 -54.27
CA GLN A 1194 -8.85 42.87 -55.51
C GLN A 1194 -7.68 41.93 -55.26
N TRP A 1195 -6.64 42.42 -54.56
CA TRP A 1195 -5.47 41.62 -54.20
C TRP A 1195 -5.86 40.35 -53.42
N PHE A 1196 -6.79 40.45 -52.47
CA PHE A 1196 -7.23 39.30 -51.69
C PHE A 1196 -7.97 38.26 -52.55
N ASN A 1197 -8.86 38.70 -53.43
CA ASN A 1197 -9.62 37.81 -54.33
C ASN A 1197 -8.71 37.07 -55.32
N GLU A 1198 -7.67 37.74 -55.83
CA GLU A 1198 -6.64 37.10 -56.68
C GLU A 1198 -5.88 36.02 -55.90
N ARG A 1199 -5.52 36.26 -54.64
CA ARG A 1199 -4.82 35.27 -53.80
C ARG A 1199 -5.67 34.07 -53.45
N ILE A 1200 -6.97 34.25 -53.21
CA ILE A 1200 -7.90 33.12 -53.03
C ILE A 1200 -7.93 32.26 -54.31
N SER A 1201 -7.96 32.88 -55.49
CA SER A 1201 -7.96 32.16 -56.76
C SER A 1201 -6.67 31.38 -56.99
N LEU A 1202 -5.52 31.97 -56.68
CA LEU A 1202 -4.21 31.28 -56.73
C LEU A 1202 -4.13 30.14 -55.71
N ALA A 1203 -4.65 30.32 -54.50
CA ALA A 1203 -4.70 29.29 -53.47
C ALA A 1203 -5.55 28.08 -53.90
N ARG A 1204 -6.68 28.33 -54.57
CA ARG A 1204 -7.53 27.28 -55.16
C ARG A 1204 -6.80 26.49 -56.24
N TYR A 1205 -6.00 27.16 -57.07
CA TYR A 1205 -5.23 26.53 -58.13
C TYR A 1205 -4.05 25.70 -57.59
N ALA A 1206 -3.29 26.26 -56.64
CA ALA A 1206 -2.11 25.62 -56.07
C ALA A 1206 -2.43 24.55 -55.01
N HIS A 1207 -3.69 24.44 -54.58
CA HIS A 1207 -4.13 23.61 -53.46
C HIS A 1207 -3.44 23.91 -52.12
N VAL A 1208 -3.02 25.15 -51.89
CA VAL A 1208 -2.34 25.59 -50.66
C VAL A 1208 -3.20 26.64 -49.94
N GLY A 1209 -3.14 26.70 -48.61
CA GLY A 1209 -3.87 27.71 -47.81
C GLY A 1209 -3.56 29.14 -48.28
N VAL A 1210 -4.58 30.00 -48.24
CA VAL A 1210 -4.54 31.36 -48.84
C VAL A 1210 -3.40 32.23 -48.31
N LEU A 1211 -2.94 31.97 -47.08
CA LEU A 1211 -1.88 32.72 -46.41
C LEU A 1211 -0.48 32.48 -46.96
N TYR A 1212 -0.27 31.37 -47.66
CA TYR A 1212 1.02 30.98 -48.23
C TYR A 1212 1.28 31.58 -49.62
N CYS A 1213 0.24 32.07 -50.28
CA CYS A 1213 0.34 32.72 -51.60
C CYS A 1213 0.82 34.19 -51.52
N GLY A 1214 1.00 34.76 -50.33
CA GLY A 1214 1.41 36.17 -50.11
C GLY A 1214 2.89 36.38 -49.79
N SER A 1215 3.61 35.35 -49.34
CA SER A 1215 5.03 35.41 -49.01
C SER A 1215 5.90 35.12 -50.24
N SER A 1216 6.85 36.00 -50.54
CA SER A 1216 7.86 35.81 -51.60
C SER A 1216 8.76 34.57 -51.40
N GLU A 1217 8.71 33.94 -50.24
CA GLU A 1217 9.59 32.82 -49.85
C GLU A 1217 9.16 31.47 -50.42
N LEU A 1218 7.87 31.26 -50.74
CA LEU A 1218 7.40 29.96 -51.26
C LEU A 1218 7.63 29.78 -52.77
N PHE A 1219 7.76 30.87 -53.52
CA PHE A 1219 8.09 30.84 -54.95
C PHE A 1219 9.56 30.56 -55.26
N GLN A 1220 10.44 30.44 -54.26
CA GLN A 1220 11.82 30.03 -54.45
C GLN A 1220 12.01 28.49 -54.49
N PHE A 1221 10.96 27.72 -54.22
CA PHE A 1221 11.01 26.24 -54.16
C PHE A 1221 10.15 25.52 -55.21
N THR A 1222 9.51 26.26 -56.11
CA THR A 1222 9.03 25.78 -57.42
C THR A 1222 9.98 26.27 -58.49
#